data_AF-E4XRT4-F1
#
_entry.id   AF-E4XRT4-F1
#
_cell.length_a   1.000
_cell.length_b   1.000
_cell.length_c   1.000
_cell.angle_alpha   90.00
_cell.angle_beta   90.00
_cell.angle_gamma   90.00
#
_symmetry.space_group_name_H-M   'P 1'
#
loop_
_entity.id
_entity.type
_entity.pdbx_description
1 polymer ?
#
loop_
_entity_poly.entity_id
_entity_poly.type
_entity_poly.pdbx_seq_one_letter_code
_entity_poly.pdbx_strand_id
1 'polypeptide(L)'
;MVLSTALADIYLHFPRGTNNRLNEDNRNNNRDNNKRLFDSQNGGTGGYNVGDVTAEPHKDYAGQNKAVYFQSGELAPSEISIEWFNQHGCGVADKNDANWINCQIVIQYMCQDSASTRVKNGLTTETAAFTVPPDTEQFHNETIARRDGDLAAKPDAGMHESWESYDACYRRERNRGLFTADKILGRSKGATRSRQNSGGTRYGYECTEEKDYFPYWHPSEWTDIAIMTSEPTKCESIVNNSGNRVVKHECVHYIDEDTVTGWSEANTEDLCEMKGGKWVGFQQFKEILGDLDELECTQMIQKNRNVRWAVPYLPGAGRYIAPKEQCLMLHPEPECVVPPKMRPNHNGNVEGGGLPSFKWDLPHYKTVDFSKECALRIRYNITTNDFPDDFTTEQTETFYNSPEIWPNPVVNYKDVDLKLAINTAQFGRTFQDRTHVFQLLPRPASIPDDHKIYNVGVRGRRGNAAQTYPAVEYDFSPSIIEIESHDLVHFQWEGSNTVPSSTGQGKDGTDRNNIVPMLVPNSNIPAGFIADQRQNDDLPVDHFSVEENGETKIYYVRSSHGATLAEIPDVCHSFGMSMPIPTSEAYNEALKNYWRNADGVWKGDFPVGVHANWVENDSGDEIKFNSFTGDFPKMEYYENVEHYAIMNGEGVWYDGRHENDFGWFPCVKQVYDVPTTDPEMFSEWLWSSSDVKDLTHMDDLKIQLASSGFYGCEKKGHCSNSLEEPVGEKMNTKLNNAPPSFKGNVVKMNHGVHQFMCTRNNAFTNRHQKGTIIVH
;
A
#
# COMPACT_ATOMS: atom_id res chain seq x y z
N MET A 1 -1.41 29.04 -13.04
CA MET A 1 -1.26 27.60 -12.74
C MET A 1 0.05 27.16 -13.38
N VAL A 2 1.14 27.14 -12.62
CA VAL A 2 2.44 26.64 -13.11
C VAL A 2 2.33 25.13 -13.07
N LEU A 3 2.24 24.49 -14.25
CA LEU A 3 2.35 23.04 -14.39
C LEU A 3 3.67 22.61 -13.76
N SER A 4 3.59 21.99 -12.60
CA SER A 4 4.68 21.24 -11.99
C SER A 4 5.01 20.10 -12.94
N THR A 5 6.01 20.28 -13.79
CA THR A 5 6.65 19.18 -14.51
C THR A 5 7.30 18.29 -13.46
N ALA A 6 6.66 17.19 -13.08
CA ALA A 6 7.34 16.16 -12.31
C ALA A 6 8.50 15.62 -13.16
N LEU A 7 9.65 15.51 -12.51
CA LEU A 7 10.86 14.91 -13.04
C LEU A 7 10.94 13.48 -12.53
N ALA A 8 10.04 12.60 -12.99
CA ALA A 8 10.09 11.24 -12.50
C ALA A 8 9.32 10.16 -13.27
N ASP A 9 9.98 9.04 -13.42
CA ASP A 9 9.71 8.15 -14.54
C ASP A 9 9.15 6.79 -14.11
N ILE A 10 9.33 6.32 -12.87
CA ILE A 10 8.67 5.16 -12.25
C ILE A 10 8.42 5.33 -10.75
N TYR A 11 7.29 4.84 -10.24
CA TYR A 11 6.90 4.93 -8.85
C TYR A 11 6.25 3.64 -8.39
N LEU A 12 6.96 2.92 -7.52
CA LEU A 12 6.46 1.69 -6.91
C LEU A 12 5.41 2.04 -5.84
N HIS A 13 4.17 1.67 -6.09
CA HIS A 13 3.01 2.00 -5.25
C HIS A 13 2.65 0.90 -4.26
N PHE A 14 2.74 -0.35 -4.69
CA PHE A 14 2.56 -1.51 -3.84
C PHE A 14 3.57 -2.62 -4.23
N PRO A 15 4.32 -3.19 -3.28
CA PRO A 15 4.53 -2.69 -1.92
C PRO A 15 5.01 -1.22 -1.88
N ARG A 16 4.88 -0.51 -0.77
CA ARG A 16 5.12 0.95 -0.71
C ARG A 16 6.60 1.28 -0.93
N GLY A 17 7.00 1.59 -2.17
CA GLY A 17 8.38 1.88 -2.54
C GLY A 17 8.94 3.16 -1.91
N THR A 18 10.13 3.07 -1.33
CA THR A 18 10.83 4.25 -0.83
C THR A 18 11.41 5.06 -1.99
N ASN A 19 11.69 6.33 -1.74
CA ASN A 19 12.40 7.24 -2.63
C ASN A 19 13.55 7.89 -1.85
N ASN A 20 14.39 7.06 -1.21
CA ASN A 20 15.36 7.49 -0.19
C ASN A 20 14.72 8.15 1.06
N ARG A 21 13.41 7.95 1.26
CA ARG A 21 12.69 8.50 2.41
C ARG A 21 12.83 7.60 3.62
N LEU A 22 12.78 8.21 4.80
CA LEU A 22 12.76 7.57 6.10
C LEU A 22 11.53 7.99 6.90
N ASN A 23 11.50 9.24 7.36
CA ASN A 23 10.47 9.79 8.26
C ASN A 23 10.41 11.33 8.14
N GLU A 24 10.75 11.86 6.96
CA GLU A 24 10.76 13.30 6.72
C GLU A 24 9.34 13.88 6.71
N ASP A 25 9.10 14.86 7.58
CA ASP A 25 7.90 15.71 7.65
C ASP A 25 8.29 17.20 7.41
N ASN A 26 8.91 17.46 6.27
CA ASN A 26 9.31 18.81 5.88
C ASN A 26 8.20 19.52 5.07
N ARG A 27 8.16 20.86 5.18
CA ARG A 27 7.12 21.69 4.54
C ARG A 27 7.11 21.62 3.02
N ASN A 28 8.20 21.21 2.38
CA ASN A 28 8.31 21.08 0.93
C ASN A 28 8.04 19.65 0.43
N ASN A 29 7.67 18.72 1.32
CA ASN A 29 7.37 17.30 1.01
C ASN A 29 8.54 16.57 0.32
N ASN A 30 9.76 17.10 0.36
CA ASN A 30 10.89 16.42 -0.27
C ASN A 30 11.49 15.38 0.67
N ARG A 31 12.13 14.35 0.13
CA ARG A 31 13.15 13.60 0.87
C ARG A 31 14.30 14.53 1.30
N ASP A 32 14.93 14.27 2.44
CA ASP A 32 16.02 15.12 2.93
C ASP A 32 17.35 14.84 2.21
N ASN A 33 17.59 13.59 1.82
CA ASN A 33 18.82 13.16 1.17
C ASN A 33 18.56 12.21 0.00
N ASN A 34 18.87 12.66 -1.23
CA ASN A 34 18.70 11.84 -2.43
C ASN A 34 19.81 10.78 -2.65
N LYS A 35 20.81 10.71 -1.77
CA LYS A 35 21.95 9.78 -1.85
C LYS A 35 21.94 8.75 -0.72
N ARG A 36 20.83 8.61 -0.02
CA ARG A 36 20.73 7.84 1.22
C ARG A 36 20.96 6.35 1.00
N LEU A 37 20.24 5.75 0.07
CA LEU A 37 20.15 4.31 -0.18
C LEU A 37 20.57 3.93 -1.61
N PHE A 38 20.01 4.60 -2.61
CA PHE A 38 20.16 4.27 -4.05
C PHE A 38 19.91 5.51 -4.92
N ASP A 39 20.34 5.49 -6.18
CA ASP A 39 20.12 6.60 -7.10
C ASP A 39 18.71 6.54 -7.72
N SER A 40 17.77 7.14 -6.98
CA SER A 40 16.35 7.18 -7.36
C SER A 40 16.05 7.90 -8.68
N GLN A 41 16.90 8.85 -9.11
CA GLN A 41 16.68 9.79 -10.23
C GLN A 41 15.27 10.42 -10.32
N ASN A 42 14.58 10.56 -9.18
CA ASN A 42 13.20 11.05 -9.08
C ASN A 42 13.13 12.45 -8.43
N GLY A 43 12.06 13.19 -8.70
CA GLY A 43 11.61 14.30 -7.86
C GLY A 43 11.58 13.94 -6.37
N GLY A 44 11.97 14.91 -5.53
CA GLY A 44 12.08 14.72 -4.09
C GLY A 44 10.75 14.41 -3.40
N THR A 45 9.62 14.76 -4.01
CA THR A 45 8.27 14.62 -3.45
C THR A 45 7.66 13.22 -3.58
N GLY A 46 8.31 12.33 -4.33
CA GLY A 46 7.89 10.95 -4.54
C GLY A 46 8.19 10.00 -3.38
N GLY A 47 7.61 8.79 -3.45
CA GLY A 47 7.87 7.67 -2.53
C GLY A 47 7.17 7.78 -1.18
N TYR A 48 7.36 6.75 -0.35
CA TYR A 48 6.73 6.65 0.98
C TYR A 48 7.77 6.62 2.09
N ASN A 49 7.43 7.22 3.24
CA ASN A 49 8.20 7.09 4.47
C ASN A 49 8.08 5.65 5.02
N VAL A 50 9.03 5.26 5.84
CA VAL A 50 9.03 3.97 6.54
C VAL A 50 7.85 3.91 7.50
N GLY A 51 7.19 2.75 7.55
CA GLY A 51 6.01 2.57 8.38
C GLY A 51 6.32 2.64 9.87
N ASP A 52 5.37 3.08 10.67
CA ASP A 52 5.45 3.13 12.13
C ASP A 52 4.59 2.01 12.74
N VAL A 53 5.08 1.37 13.79
CA VAL A 53 4.37 0.31 14.54
C VAL A 53 3.28 0.89 15.45
N THR A 54 3.49 2.11 15.97
CA THR A 54 2.60 2.73 16.95
C THR A 54 1.95 4.01 16.40
N ALA A 55 1.05 4.62 17.16
CA ALA A 55 0.45 5.91 16.81
C ALA A 55 1.42 7.11 16.87
N GLU A 56 2.65 6.87 17.31
CA GLU A 56 3.74 7.86 17.35
C GLU A 56 4.85 7.52 16.35
N PRO A 57 5.57 8.52 15.81
CA PRO A 57 6.73 8.30 14.96
C PRO A 57 7.81 7.45 15.63
N HIS A 58 8.40 6.53 14.87
CA HIS A 58 9.49 5.69 15.33
C HIS A 58 10.74 6.52 15.68
N LYS A 59 11.42 6.09 16.74
CA LYS A 59 12.71 6.66 17.19
C LYS A 59 13.83 5.61 17.18
N ASP A 60 13.46 4.35 17.02
CA ASP A 60 14.34 3.19 17.01
C ASP A 60 13.82 2.15 16.00
N TYR A 61 14.58 1.07 15.82
CA TYR A 61 14.23 0.02 14.87
C TYR A 61 12.99 -0.78 15.29
N ALA A 62 12.69 -0.87 16.59
CA ALA A 62 11.51 -1.59 17.08
C ALA A 62 10.22 -0.83 16.77
N GLY A 63 10.29 0.50 16.69
CA GLY A 63 9.19 1.36 16.24
C GLY A 63 8.94 1.34 14.72
N GLN A 64 9.87 0.82 13.91
CA GLN A 64 9.68 0.70 12.46
C GLN A 64 8.84 -0.53 12.12
N ASN A 65 7.80 -0.33 11.31
CA ASN A 65 7.07 -1.42 10.71
C ASN A 65 7.77 -1.91 9.44
N LYS A 66 7.65 -3.21 9.20
CA LYS A 66 8.00 -3.85 7.94
C LYS A 66 6.83 -4.70 7.51
N ALA A 67 6.42 -4.59 6.24
CA ALA A 67 5.43 -5.48 5.66
C ALA A 67 5.87 -6.94 5.85
N VAL A 68 4.90 -7.80 6.10
CA VAL A 68 5.13 -9.21 6.38
C VAL A 68 4.47 -10.01 5.28
N TYR A 69 5.20 -10.86 4.59
CA TYR A 69 4.63 -11.77 3.61
C TYR A 69 5.01 -13.20 3.95
N PHE A 70 4.13 -14.15 3.65
CA PHE A 70 4.45 -15.58 3.83
C PHE A 70 5.14 -16.13 2.59
N GLN A 71 6.14 -16.98 2.80
CA GLN A 71 6.70 -17.83 1.75
C GLN A 71 5.58 -18.61 1.05
N SER A 72 5.79 -18.93 -0.22
CA SER A 72 4.94 -19.92 -0.90
C SER A 72 5.01 -21.27 -0.19
N GLY A 73 3.96 -22.07 -0.33
CA GLY A 73 3.97 -23.48 0.03
C GLY A 73 4.70 -24.32 -1.02
N GLU A 74 4.83 -25.62 -0.77
CA GLU A 74 5.27 -26.58 -1.79
C GLU A 74 4.20 -26.83 -2.86
N LEU A 75 2.92 -26.73 -2.48
CA LEU A 75 1.77 -27.04 -3.33
C LEU A 75 1.07 -25.81 -3.90
N ALA A 76 1.04 -24.68 -3.19
CA ALA A 76 0.40 -23.44 -3.65
C ALA A 76 1.18 -22.16 -3.28
N PRO A 77 1.16 -21.12 -4.14
CA PRO A 77 1.97 -19.94 -3.93
C PRO A 77 1.38 -18.96 -2.90
N SER A 78 2.23 -18.04 -2.44
CA SER A 78 1.83 -16.78 -1.83
C SER A 78 2.11 -15.67 -2.83
N GLU A 79 1.08 -14.96 -3.30
CA GLU A 79 1.17 -14.00 -4.40
C GLU A 79 1.11 -12.56 -3.86
N ILE A 80 1.97 -11.69 -4.40
CA ILE A 80 1.85 -10.23 -4.26
C ILE A 80 1.63 -9.59 -5.62
N SER A 81 0.74 -8.60 -5.70
CA SER A 81 0.56 -7.80 -6.92
C SER A 81 1.42 -6.55 -6.87
N ILE A 82 2.59 -6.57 -7.50
CA ILE A 82 3.47 -5.41 -7.57
C ILE A 82 2.81 -4.37 -8.48
N GLU A 83 2.59 -3.15 -8.00
CA GLU A 83 1.96 -2.08 -8.74
C GLU A 83 2.85 -0.84 -8.79
N TRP A 84 2.89 -0.20 -9.95
CA TRP A 84 3.62 1.05 -10.13
C TRP A 84 2.86 1.99 -11.05
N PHE A 85 3.39 3.19 -11.25
CA PHE A 85 3.18 3.89 -12.51
C PHE A 85 4.49 4.39 -13.05
N ASN A 86 4.52 4.71 -14.33
CA ASN A 86 5.67 5.25 -15.03
C ASN A 86 5.25 6.39 -15.96
N GLN A 87 5.95 7.52 -15.89
CA GLN A 87 5.57 8.72 -16.63
C GLN A 87 5.75 8.53 -18.14
N HIS A 88 6.84 7.88 -18.56
CA HIS A 88 7.18 7.78 -19.99
C HIS A 88 6.45 6.65 -20.72
N GLY A 89 5.61 5.87 -20.04
CA GLY A 89 4.85 4.80 -20.68
C GLY A 89 5.71 3.62 -21.14
N CYS A 90 5.07 2.58 -21.60
CA CYS A 90 5.69 1.33 -22.01
C CYS A 90 4.68 0.54 -22.84
N GLY A 91 5.09 -0.52 -23.50
CA GLY A 91 4.19 -1.33 -24.32
C GLY A 91 4.92 -1.90 -25.53
N VAL A 92 4.24 -2.78 -26.27
CA VAL A 92 4.81 -3.37 -27.48
C VAL A 92 5.21 -2.29 -28.48
N ALA A 93 6.39 -2.48 -29.06
CA ALA A 93 6.88 -1.75 -30.21
C ALA A 93 5.82 -1.59 -31.32
N ASP A 94 5.45 -0.34 -31.66
CA ASP A 94 4.54 -0.03 -32.77
C ASP A 94 5.11 1.07 -33.65
N LYS A 95 5.62 0.68 -34.83
CA LYS A 95 6.20 1.60 -35.82
C LYS A 95 5.25 2.68 -36.33
N ASN A 96 3.94 2.54 -36.12
CA ASN A 96 2.94 3.56 -36.49
C ASN A 96 2.58 4.48 -35.31
N ASP A 97 3.06 4.21 -34.10
CA ASP A 97 2.87 5.06 -32.93
C ASP A 97 4.04 6.05 -32.83
N ALA A 98 3.78 7.30 -33.22
CA ALA A 98 4.77 8.38 -33.15
C ALA A 98 5.24 8.70 -31.71
N ASN A 99 4.58 8.14 -30.69
CA ASN A 99 4.94 8.31 -29.28
C ASN A 99 5.47 7.02 -28.65
N TRP A 100 5.72 5.94 -29.41
CA TRP A 100 6.33 4.73 -28.85
C TRP A 100 7.67 5.07 -28.18
N ILE A 101 7.89 4.49 -27.01
CA ILE A 101 9.16 4.47 -26.28
C ILE A 101 9.64 3.04 -26.09
N ASN A 102 10.91 2.76 -26.40
CA ASN A 102 11.52 1.49 -26.06
C ASN A 102 11.74 1.41 -24.56
N CYS A 103 11.17 0.41 -23.92
CA CYS A 103 11.17 0.27 -22.47
C CYS A 103 11.54 -1.14 -22.04
N GLN A 104 12.23 -1.22 -20.92
CA GLN A 104 12.47 -2.43 -20.16
C GLN A 104 12.20 -2.14 -18.68
N ILE A 105 11.30 -2.91 -18.07
CA ILE A 105 11.07 -2.91 -16.63
C ILE A 105 11.63 -4.21 -16.08
N VAL A 106 12.57 -4.12 -15.15
CA VAL A 106 13.20 -5.28 -14.49
C VAL A 106 12.79 -5.28 -13.03
N ILE A 107 12.13 -6.34 -12.59
CA ILE A 107 11.76 -6.55 -11.19
C ILE A 107 12.72 -7.58 -10.61
N GLN A 108 13.29 -7.24 -9.46
CA GLN A 108 14.29 -8.03 -8.77
C GLN A 108 14.04 -8.02 -7.27
N TYR A 109 14.65 -8.97 -6.57
CA TYR A 109 14.68 -8.95 -5.13
C TYR A 109 15.99 -9.51 -4.61
N MET A 110 16.25 -9.29 -3.34
CA MET A 110 17.30 -9.97 -2.60
C MET A 110 16.77 -10.29 -1.21
N CYS A 111 17.26 -11.35 -0.59
CA CYS A 111 16.90 -11.73 0.77
C CYS A 111 18.14 -12.17 1.55
N GLN A 112 18.20 -11.77 2.81
CA GLN A 112 19.18 -12.22 3.79
C GLN A 112 18.46 -12.83 4.99
N ASP A 113 19.14 -13.70 5.72
CA ASP A 113 18.59 -14.29 6.93
C ASP A 113 18.39 -13.19 7.99
N SER A 114 17.19 -13.08 8.58
CA SER A 114 16.87 -11.96 9.48
C SER A 114 17.77 -11.88 10.71
N ALA A 115 18.40 -12.99 11.12
CA ALA A 115 19.31 -13.03 12.26
C ALA A 115 20.68 -12.38 11.99
N SER A 116 21.10 -12.30 10.73
CA SER A 116 22.42 -11.81 10.30
C SER A 116 22.35 -10.71 9.24
N THR A 117 21.14 -10.30 8.85
CA THR A 117 20.90 -9.30 7.82
C THR A 117 21.52 -7.94 8.17
N ARG A 118 22.07 -7.29 7.16
CA ARG A 118 22.43 -5.86 7.21
C ARG A 118 21.45 -4.99 6.42
N VAL A 119 20.49 -5.61 5.71
CA VAL A 119 19.44 -4.90 4.97
C VAL A 119 18.55 -4.18 5.96
N LYS A 120 18.51 -2.86 5.88
CA LYS A 120 17.70 -2.03 6.77
C LYS A 120 17.40 -0.68 6.17
N ASN A 121 16.26 -0.13 6.59
CA ASN A 121 15.94 1.24 6.27
C ASN A 121 16.85 2.22 7.01
N GLY A 122 17.33 1.95 8.23
CA GLY A 122 18.15 2.87 9.04
C GLY A 122 17.31 3.86 9.87
N LEU A 123 17.92 4.60 10.79
CA LEU A 123 17.27 5.61 11.66
C LEU A 123 17.67 7.06 11.34
N THR A 124 18.57 7.27 10.37
CA THR A 124 18.95 8.60 9.92
C THR A 124 18.73 8.78 8.41
N THR A 125 18.61 10.03 7.98
CA THR A 125 18.59 10.41 6.55
C THR A 125 20.00 10.50 5.95
N GLU A 126 21.05 10.22 6.73
CA GLU A 126 22.42 10.27 6.23
C GLU A 126 22.74 9.13 5.27
N THR A 127 23.61 9.40 4.30
CA THR A 127 24.26 8.34 3.52
C THR A 127 25.24 7.59 4.41
N ALA A 128 25.22 6.25 4.33
CA ALA A 128 26.16 5.36 5.03
C ALA A 128 27.61 5.78 4.80
N ALA A 129 28.54 5.53 5.74
CA ALA A 129 29.92 5.97 5.57
C ALA A 129 30.63 5.11 4.51
N PHE A 130 31.62 5.68 3.83
CA PHE A 130 32.53 4.90 3.00
C PHE A 130 33.84 5.65 2.89
N THR A 131 34.88 5.07 3.45
CA THR A 131 36.23 5.58 3.33
C THR A 131 36.84 5.00 2.07
N VAL A 132 37.36 5.88 1.21
CA VAL A 132 38.05 5.46 -0.02
C VAL A 132 39.28 4.64 0.38
N PRO A 133 39.49 3.44 -0.20
CA PRO A 133 40.68 2.66 0.10
C PRO A 133 41.94 3.43 -0.32
N PRO A 134 42.95 3.58 0.57
CA PRO A 134 44.21 4.20 0.21
C PRO A 134 45.05 3.27 -0.68
N ASP A 135 45.94 3.84 -1.49
CA ASP A 135 46.86 3.07 -2.36
C ASP A 135 47.78 2.11 -1.58
N THR A 136 47.90 2.30 -0.27
CA THR A 136 48.68 1.46 0.64
C THR A 136 47.89 0.28 1.22
N GLU A 137 46.56 0.23 1.04
CA GLU A 137 45.73 -0.89 1.52
C GLU A 137 45.99 -2.12 0.66
N GLN A 138 46.85 -3.00 1.17
CA GLN A 138 47.32 -4.20 0.47
C GLN A 138 46.80 -5.49 1.11
N PHE A 139 46.31 -5.42 2.35
CA PHE A 139 45.94 -6.61 3.12
C PHE A 139 44.46 -6.62 3.50
N HIS A 140 43.89 -7.83 3.55
CA HIS A 140 42.48 -8.07 3.87
C HIS A 140 42.05 -7.56 5.26
N ASN A 141 42.93 -7.65 6.26
CA ASN A 141 42.65 -7.14 7.60
C ASN A 141 42.48 -5.61 7.62
N GLU A 142 43.19 -4.88 6.76
CA GLU A 142 43.03 -3.43 6.60
C GLU A 142 41.66 -3.10 5.98
N THR A 143 41.23 -3.87 4.98
CA THR A 143 39.90 -3.76 4.37
C THR A 143 38.79 -4.00 5.41
N ILE A 144 38.91 -5.05 6.24
CA ILE A 144 37.97 -5.32 7.33
C ILE A 144 37.95 -4.16 8.33
N ALA A 145 39.12 -3.65 8.74
CA ALA A 145 39.20 -2.55 9.69
C ALA A 145 38.54 -1.27 9.14
N ARG A 146 38.70 -0.99 7.84
CA ARG A 146 38.04 0.13 7.17
C ARG A 146 36.52 -0.05 7.12
N ARG A 147 36.04 -1.24 6.74
CA ARG A 147 34.62 -1.58 6.77
C ARG A 147 34.04 -1.35 8.16
N ASP A 148 34.66 -1.93 9.18
CA ASP A 148 34.16 -1.85 10.55
C ASP A 148 34.18 -0.42 11.06
N GLY A 149 35.21 0.36 10.69
CA GLY A 149 35.28 1.79 10.95
C GLY A 149 34.14 2.59 10.28
N ASP A 150 33.84 2.31 9.00
CA ASP A 150 32.75 2.96 8.28
C ASP A 150 31.38 2.60 8.88
N LEU A 151 31.14 1.32 9.16
CA LEU A 151 29.90 0.86 9.78
C LEU A 151 29.72 1.43 11.20
N ALA A 152 30.80 1.55 11.98
CA ALA A 152 30.78 2.16 13.30
C ALA A 152 30.65 3.69 13.28
N ALA A 153 31.12 4.36 12.22
CA ALA A 153 30.98 5.80 12.06
C ALA A 153 29.53 6.22 11.80
N LYS A 154 28.75 5.37 11.11
CA LYS A 154 27.33 5.61 10.81
C LYS A 154 26.46 4.35 11.01
N PRO A 155 26.32 3.87 12.26
CA PRO A 155 25.62 2.63 12.56
C PRO A 155 24.14 2.68 12.19
N ASP A 156 23.56 3.88 12.17
CA ASP A 156 22.14 4.11 11.93
C ASP A 156 21.80 4.51 10.49
N ALA A 157 22.77 4.51 9.58
CA ALA A 157 22.49 4.73 8.17
C ALA A 157 21.73 3.55 7.55
N GLY A 158 20.89 3.84 6.57
CA GLY A 158 20.21 2.82 5.78
C GLY A 158 21.17 2.06 4.86
N MET A 159 20.91 0.77 4.67
CA MET A 159 21.72 -0.11 3.83
C MET A 159 20.79 -1.08 3.12
N HIS A 160 20.68 -0.97 1.79
CA HIS A 160 19.99 -1.97 0.99
C HIS A 160 21.03 -2.91 0.38
N GLU A 161 22.04 -2.40 -0.31
CA GLU A 161 23.19 -3.22 -0.77
C GLU A 161 24.31 -3.29 0.28
N SER A 162 25.19 -4.30 0.18
CA SER A 162 26.28 -4.47 1.15
C SER A 162 27.47 -3.54 0.90
N TRP A 163 28.17 -3.17 1.99
CA TRP A 163 29.42 -2.41 1.90
C TRP A 163 30.46 -3.17 1.07
N GLU A 164 30.55 -4.49 1.24
CA GLU A 164 31.51 -5.35 0.55
C GLU A 164 31.31 -5.35 -0.97
N SER A 165 30.07 -5.41 -1.43
CA SER A 165 29.74 -5.35 -2.86
C SER A 165 30.07 -3.97 -3.46
N TYR A 166 29.82 -2.90 -2.71
CA TYR A 166 30.22 -1.54 -3.15
C TYR A 166 31.74 -1.36 -3.19
N ASP A 167 32.48 -1.86 -2.20
CA ASP A 167 33.94 -1.79 -2.18
C ASP A 167 34.56 -2.54 -3.37
N ALA A 168 34.05 -3.75 -3.65
CA ALA A 168 34.45 -4.52 -4.82
C ALA A 168 34.14 -3.75 -6.13
N CYS A 169 32.97 -3.13 -6.24
CA CYS A 169 32.59 -2.29 -7.38
C CYS A 169 33.49 -1.04 -7.52
N TYR A 170 33.86 -0.40 -6.41
CA TYR A 170 34.74 0.77 -6.39
C TYR A 170 36.15 0.44 -6.89
N ARG A 171 36.68 -0.72 -6.50
CA ARG A 171 38.04 -1.16 -6.84
C ARG A 171 38.15 -1.78 -8.24
N ARG A 172 37.12 -2.51 -8.68
CA ARG A 172 37.10 -3.16 -10.00
C ARG A 172 37.22 -2.12 -11.12
N GLU A 173 38.11 -2.35 -12.08
CA GLU A 173 38.16 -1.53 -13.29
C GLU A 173 36.80 -1.57 -14.00
N ARG A 174 36.28 -0.42 -14.44
CA ARG A 174 35.05 -0.41 -15.24
C ARG A 174 35.22 -1.18 -16.54
N ASN A 175 34.12 -1.73 -17.05
CA ASN A 175 34.12 -2.25 -18.41
C ASN A 175 34.26 -1.08 -19.41
N ARG A 176 35.36 -1.07 -20.15
CA ARG A 176 35.69 -0.01 -21.12
C ARG A 176 35.00 -0.18 -22.47
N GLY A 177 34.35 -1.32 -22.71
CA GLY A 177 33.56 -1.59 -23.90
C GLY A 177 32.12 -1.06 -23.85
N LEU A 178 31.68 -0.51 -22.71
CA LEU A 178 30.34 0.03 -22.56
C LEU A 178 30.16 1.35 -23.31
N PHE A 179 28.96 1.55 -23.86
CA PHE A 179 28.61 2.77 -24.60
C PHE A 179 28.58 4.02 -23.70
N THR A 180 29.49 4.96 -23.96
CA THR A 180 29.63 6.21 -23.19
C THR A 180 29.09 7.46 -23.89
N ALA A 181 28.63 7.35 -25.14
CA ALA A 181 28.24 8.49 -25.99
C ALA A 181 29.28 9.63 -25.94
N ASP A 182 28.86 10.87 -25.69
CA ASP A 182 29.69 12.08 -25.56
C ASP A 182 30.39 12.24 -24.19
N LYS A 183 30.27 11.26 -23.29
CA LYS A 183 30.83 11.36 -21.93
C LYS A 183 32.24 10.79 -21.84
N ILE A 184 33.18 11.63 -21.41
CA ILE A 184 34.53 11.20 -21.03
C ILE A 184 34.50 10.76 -19.56
N LEU A 185 34.63 9.46 -19.33
CA LEU A 185 34.69 8.90 -17.98
C LEU A 185 36.13 8.93 -17.45
N GLY A 186 36.32 9.53 -16.27
CA GLY A 186 37.63 9.56 -15.62
C GLY A 186 38.14 8.17 -15.24
N ARG A 187 39.46 8.00 -15.12
CA ARG A 187 40.11 6.71 -14.83
C ARG A 187 40.07 6.27 -13.36
N SER A 188 39.67 7.16 -12.44
CA SER A 188 39.54 6.87 -11.01
C SER A 188 38.16 6.31 -10.63
N LYS A 189 38.06 5.62 -9.47
CA LYS A 189 36.82 5.06 -8.88
C LYS A 189 36.18 3.86 -9.60
N GLY A 190 36.93 3.14 -10.44
CA GLY A 190 36.50 1.84 -10.96
C GLY A 190 35.12 1.82 -11.63
N ALA A 191 34.36 0.75 -11.38
CA ALA A 191 33.02 0.49 -11.91
C ALA A 191 31.90 1.37 -11.28
N THR A 192 32.23 2.31 -10.38
CA THR A 192 31.23 3.28 -9.87
C THR A 192 30.97 4.45 -10.83
N ARG A 193 31.64 4.47 -11.99
CA ARG A 193 31.44 5.47 -13.05
C ARG A 193 30.80 4.86 -14.28
N SER A 194 29.61 5.36 -14.60
CA SER A 194 28.88 5.04 -15.82
C SER A 194 28.66 6.30 -16.67
N ARG A 195 28.02 6.13 -17.84
CA ARG A 195 27.53 7.25 -18.65
C ARG A 195 26.57 8.16 -17.87
N GLN A 196 25.71 7.58 -17.02
CA GLN A 196 24.69 8.32 -16.27
C GLN A 196 25.24 8.97 -14.99
N ASN A 197 26.27 8.38 -14.39
CA ASN A 197 26.92 8.89 -13.18
C ASN A 197 28.43 9.10 -13.43
N SER A 198 28.76 9.95 -14.40
CA SER A 198 30.15 10.17 -14.84
C SER A 198 31.08 10.71 -13.74
N GLY A 199 30.50 11.41 -12.75
CA GLY A 199 31.23 11.89 -11.56
C GLY A 199 31.57 10.80 -10.54
N GLY A 200 30.93 9.63 -10.61
CA GLY A 200 30.99 8.60 -9.57
C GLY A 200 30.49 9.15 -8.24
N THR A 201 29.30 9.75 -8.25
CA THR A 201 28.57 10.15 -7.05
C THR A 201 28.08 8.89 -6.36
N ARG A 202 28.26 8.80 -5.04
CA ARG A 202 27.82 7.63 -4.27
C ARG A 202 26.38 7.79 -3.80
N TYR A 203 25.62 6.70 -3.90
CA TYR A 203 24.24 6.57 -3.44
C TYR A 203 24.15 5.31 -2.57
N GLY A 204 24.13 5.49 -1.25
CA GLY A 204 24.29 4.36 -0.33
C GLY A 204 25.51 3.49 -0.69
N TYR A 205 25.24 2.22 -0.97
CA TYR A 205 26.21 1.24 -1.46
C TYR A 205 25.83 0.67 -2.84
N GLU A 206 25.04 1.41 -3.63
CA GLU A 206 24.65 1.03 -4.98
C GLU A 206 25.86 0.94 -5.92
N CYS A 207 26.04 -0.20 -6.59
CA CYS A 207 27.01 -0.32 -7.69
C CYS A 207 26.42 0.22 -9.00
N THR A 208 26.88 1.41 -9.42
CA THR A 208 26.35 2.09 -10.61
C THR A 208 26.42 1.26 -11.90
N GLU A 209 27.50 0.51 -12.14
CA GLU A 209 27.60 -0.31 -13.36
C GLU A 209 26.61 -1.49 -13.37
N GLU A 210 26.35 -2.12 -12.21
CA GLU A 210 25.34 -3.18 -12.08
C GLU A 210 23.92 -2.64 -12.34
N LYS A 211 23.66 -1.45 -11.81
CA LYS A 211 22.38 -0.77 -12.00
C LYS A 211 22.16 -0.39 -13.46
N ASP A 212 23.13 0.27 -14.08
CA ASP A 212 22.96 0.96 -15.36
C ASP A 212 23.05 0.01 -16.58
N TYR A 213 23.61 -1.19 -16.40
CA TYR A 213 23.78 -2.16 -17.48
C TYR A 213 23.25 -3.54 -17.10
N PHE A 214 22.15 -3.93 -17.75
CA PHE A 214 21.46 -5.19 -17.52
C PHE A 214 21.25 -5.97 -18.82
N PRO A 215 21.42 -7.32 -18.84
CA PRO A 215 21.94 -8.17 -17.77
C PRO A 215 23.38 -7.86 -17.37
N TYR A 216 23.68 -7.93 -16.06
CA TYR A 216 25.03 -7.68 -15.58
C TYR A 216 25.95 -8.89 -15.82
N TRP A 217 27.22 -8.65 -16.17
CA TRP A 217 28.17 -9.72 -16.53
C TRP A 217 28.96 -10.27 -15.34
N HIS A 218 29.02 -9.53 -14.22
CA HIS A 218 29.53 -10.03 -12.95
C HIS A 218 28.39 -10.50 -12.04
N PRO A 219 28.70 -11.23 -10.95
CA PRO A 219 27.70 -11.57 -9.95
C PRO A 219 27.03 -10.32 -9.37
N SER A 220 25.72 -10.42 -9.10
CA SER A 220 24.91 -9.38 -8.45
C SER A 220 24.26 -9.93 -7.17
N GLU A 221 23.99 -9.05 -6.20
CA GLU A 221 23.20 -9.40 -5.00
C GLU A 221 21.71 -9.56 -5.33
N TRP A 222 21.28 -9.06 -6.49
CA TRP A 222 19.91 -9.06 -6.93
C TRP A 222 19.56 -10.31 -7.76
N THR A 223 18.46 -10.95 -7.39
CA THR A 223 17.82 -12.05 -8.11
C THR A 223 16.73 -11.50 -9.02
N ASP A 224 16.72 -11.94 -10.27
CA ASP A 224 15.75 -11.51 -11.28
C ASP A 224 14.40 -12.22 -11.09
N ILE A 225 13.30 -11.46 -11.05
CA ILE A 225 11.92 -11.97 -10.94
C ILE A 225 11.27 -11.96 -12.32
N ALA A 226 11.21 -10.78 -12.94
CA ALA A 226 10.52 -10.58 -14.21
C ALA A 226 11.19 -9.47 -15.04
N ILE A 227 11.15 -9.66 -16.35
CA ILE A 227 11.63 -8.72 -17.35
C ILE A 227 10.46 -8.41 -18.27
N MET A 228 9.99 -7.17 -18.21
CA MET A 228 8.98 -6.66 -19.13
C MET A 228 9.66 -5.79 -20.17
N THR A 229 9.54 -6.12 -21.46
CA THR A 229 10.19 -5.37 -22.53
C THR A 229 9.25 -5.04 -23.68
N SER A 230 9.39 -3.85 -24.25
CA SER A 230 8.72 -3.46 -25.51
C SER A 230 9.19 -4.28 -26.72
N GLU A 231 10.30 -5.02 -26.58
CA GLU A 231 10.95 -5.81 -27.62
C GLU A 231 10.96 -7.30 -27.24
N PRO A 232 9.86 -8.04 -27.45
CA PRO A 232 9.75 -9.43 -27.00
C PRO A 232 10.85 -10.35 -27.54
N THR A 233 11.38 -10.08 -28.74
CA THR A 233 12.46 -10.86 -29.36
C THR A 233 13.77 -10.81 -28.58
N LYS A 234 14.04 -9.73 -27.83
CA LYS A 234 15.24 -9.61 -26.99
C LYS A 234 15.09 -10.30 -25.64
N CYS A 235 13.84 -10.49 -25.21
CA CYS A 235 13.54 -10.94 -23.87
C CYS A 235 14.19 -12.30 -23.55
N GLU A 236 14.14 -13.23 -24.50
CA GLU A 236 14.78 -14.54 -24.35
C GLU A 236 16.30 -14.42 -24.19
N SER A 237 16.96 -13.55 -24.97
CA SER A 237 18.40 -13.29 -24.83
C SER A 237 18.74 -12.70 -23.45
N ILE A 238 17.90 -11.81 -22.91
CA ILE A 238 18.08 -11.21 -21.59
C ILE A 238 17.91 -12.27 -20.49
N VAL A 239 16.86 -13.10 -20.58
CA VAL A 239 16.62 -14.23 -19.66
C VAL A 239 17.76 -15.24 -19.71
N ASN A 240 18.23 -15.60 -20.91
CA ASN A 240 19.35 -16.51 -21.13
C ASN A 240 20.69 -15.97 -20.61
N ASN A 241 20.78 -14.68 -20.31
CA ASN A 241 21.95 -14.04 -19.72
C ASN A 241 21.74 -13.66 -18.24
N SER A 242 20.61 -14.01 -17.62
CA SER A 242 20.35 -13.75 -16.20
C SER A 242 21.30 -14.51 -15.27
N GLY A 243 21.69 -13.88 -14.16
CA GLY A 243 22.48 -14.52 -13.10
C GLY A 243 21.77 -15.73 -12.46
N ASN A 244 20.44 -15.80 -12.53
CA ASN A 244 19.64 -16.91 -11.99
C ASN A 244 20.06 -18.26 -12.59
N ARG A 245 20.52 -18.27 -13.86
CA ARG A 245 20.86 -19.49 -14.61
C ARG A 245 22.28 -19.53 -15.15
N VAL A 246 22.87 -18.36 -15.41
CA VAL A 246 24.21 -18.25 -15.99
C VAL A 246 25.24 -18.03 -14.89
N VAL A 247 26.33 -18.81 -14.95
CA VAL A 247 27.49 -18.61 -14.09
C VAL A 247 28.16 -17.28 -14.44
N LYS A 248 28.30 -16.40 -13.44
CA LYS A 248 28.93 -15.09 -13.57
C LYS A 248 30.31 -15.13 -12.95
N HIS A 249 31.28 -14.55 -13.61
CA HIS A 249 32.68 -14.68 -13.19
C HIS A 249 33.17 -13.42 -12.51
N GLU A 250 34.04 -13.57 -11.52
CA GLU A 250 34.84 -12.48 -10.97
C GLU A 250 36.23 -12.99 -10.58
N CYS A 251 37.17 -12.04 -10.42
CA CYS A 251 38.53 -12.37 -10.05
C CYS A 251 38.67 -12.51 -8.53
N VAL A 252 39.24 -13.65 -8.10
CA VAL A 252 39.40 -14.01 -6.69
C VAL A 252 40.88 -14.09 -6.33
N HIS A 253 41.29 -13.40 -5.27
CA HIS A 253 42.65 -13.50 -4.71
C HIS A 253 42.60 -14.29 -3.41
N TYR A 254 43.21 -15.47 -3.40
CA TYR A 254 43.29 -16.35 -2.23
C TYR A 254 44.37 -15.85 -1.27
N ILE A 255 44.00 -15.79 0.01
CA ILE A 255 44.94 -15.50 1.10
C ILE A 255 45.43 -16.83 1.68
N ASP A 256 44.49 -17.74 1.93
CA ASP A 256 44.71 -19.12 2.34
C ASP A 256 43.60 -20.02 1.75
N GLU A 257 43.47 -21.25 2.26
CA GLU A 257 42.51 -22.24 1.77
C GLU A 257 41.04 -21.89 2.08
N ASP A 258 40.80 -21.00 3.04
CA ASP A 258 39.47 -20.67 3.56
C ASP A 258 39.08 -19.21 3.38
N THR A 259 40.05 -18.32 3.09
CA THR A 259 39.84 -16.88 3.01
C THR A 259 40.37 -16.25 1.73
N VAL A 260 39.65 -15.23 1.27
CA VAL A 260 39.98 -14.43 0.08
C VAL A 260 39.89 -12.95 0.40
N THR A 261 40.50 -12.10 -0.44
CA THR A 261 40.47 -10.65 -0.24
C THR A 261 39.05 -10.06 -0.31
N GLY A 262 38.16 -10.69 -1.10
CA GLY A 262 36.78 -10.26 -1.34
C GLY A 262 36.60 -9.17 -2.41
N TRP A 263 37.70 -8.67 -2.97
CA TRP A 263 37.73 -7.66 -4.03
C TRP A 263 38.89 -7.89 -5.00
N SER A 264 38.77 -7.36 -6.21
CA SER A 264 39.85 -7.33 -7.21
C SER A 264 39.69 -6.11 -8.12
N GLU A 265 40.80 -5.58 -8.61
CA GLU A 265 40.80 -4.55 -9.66
C GLU A 265 40.49 -5.13 -11.05
N ALA A 266 40.59 -6.46 -11.22
CA ALA A 266 40.42 -7.11 -12.51
C ALA A 266 38.94 -7.22 -12.92
N ASN A 267 38.64 -6.76 -14.14
CA ASN A 267 37.33 -6.89 -14.79
C ASN A 267 37.29 -8.03 -15.83
N THR A 268 38.44 -8.62 -16.18
CA THR A 268 38.57 -9.69 -17.18
C THR A 268 39.45 -10.80 -16.66
N GLU A 269 39.32 -11.98 -17.26
CA GLU A 269 40.16 -13.16 -16.97
C GLU A 269 41.65 -12.86 -17.14
N ASP A 270 42.06 -12.34 -18.31
CA ASP A 270 43.46 -11.98 -18.57
C ASP A 270 44.04 -11.02 -17.50
N LEU A 271 43.26 -10.03 -17.07
CA LEU A 271 43.70 -9.07 -16.06
C LEU A 271 43.75 -9.70 -14.66
N CYS A 272 42.88 -10.67 -14.40
CA CYS A 272 42.89 -11.44 -13.17
C CYS A 272 44.18 -12.26 -13.06
N GLU A 273 44.51 -13.01 -14.11
CA GLU A 273 45.73 -13.83 -14.17
C GLU A 273 46.99 -12.98 -14.07
N MET A 274 47.06 -11.85 -14.79
CA MET A 274 48.18 -10.91 -14.69
C MET A 274 48.37 -10.34 -13.27
N LYS A 275 47.28 -10.23 -12.50
CA LYS A 275 47.32 -9.77 -11.10
C LYS A 275 47.48 -10.93 -10.10
N GLY A 276 47.71 -12.15 -10.56
CA GLY A 276 47.90 -13.33 -9.71
C GLY A 276 46.63 -13.87 -9.06
N GLY A 277 45.45 -13.44 -9.52
CA GLY A 277 44.17 -13.96 -9.07
C GLY A 277 43.70 -15.16 -9.90
N LYS A 278 42.61 -15.79 -9.45
CA LYS A 278 41.91 -16.86 -10.16
C LYS A 278 40.57 -16.34 -10.68
N TRP A 279 40.29 -16.55 -11.95
CA TRP A 279 38.98 -16.25 -12.53
C TRP A 279 37.98 -17.34 -12.12
N VAL A 280 37.07 -17.01 -11.21
CA VAL A 280 36.14 -17.98 -10.61
C VAL A 280 34.72 -17.69 -11.10
N GLY A 281 34.04 -18.74 -11.53
CA GLY A 281 32.62 -18.70 -11.88
C GLY A 281 31.75 -18.93 -10.66
N PHE A 282 30.84 -17.99 -10.39
CA PHE A 282 29.87 -18.04 -9.31
C PHE A 282 28.45 -18.24 -9.85
N GLN A 283 27.68 -19.07 -9.17
CA GLN A 283 26.30 -19.37 -9.46
C GLN A 283 25.40 -18.68 -8.43
N GLN A 284 24.45 -17.84 -8.87
CA GLN A 284 23.37 -17.40 -7.98
C GLN A 284 22.45 -18.58 -7.69
N PHE A 285 21.89 -18.61 -6.48
CA PHE A 285 21.15 -19.76 -5.98
C PHE A 285 20.07 -19.31 -5.00
N LYS A 286 18.98 -20.07 -4.96
CA LYS A 286 17.89 -19.90 -4.00
C LYS A 286 18.28 -20.41 -2.62
N GLU A 287 18.84 -21.62 -2.54
CA GLU A 287 19.30 -22.21 -1.28
C GLU A 287 20.41 -23.25 -1.51
N ILE A 288 21.26 -23.45 -0.50
CA ILE A 288 22.27 -24.52 -0.48
C ILE A 288 21.59 -25.76 0.11
N LEU A 289 21.69 -26.90 -0.56
CA LEU A 289 20.97 -28.13 -0.22
C LEU A 289 21.69 -28.97 0.84
N GLY A 290 22.10 -28.34 1.94
CA GLY A 290 22.87 -28.99 3.01
C GLY A 290 24.33 -29.28 2.63
N ASP A 291 25.01 -30.05 3.48
CA ASP A 291 26.41 -30.46 3.31
C ASP A 291 26.49 -31.79 2.54
N LEU A 292 26.08 -31.75 1.27
CA LEU A 292 26.12 -32.89 0.36
C LEU A 292 27.45 -32.91 -0.42
N ASP A 293 27.95 -34.11 -0.70
CA ASP A 293 29.07 -34.26 -1.63
C ASP A 293 28.63 -34.16 -3.11
N GLU A 294 29.62 -34.09 -4.02
CA GLU A 294 29.37 -33.97 -5.46
C GLU A 294 28.56 -35.16 -6.00
N LEU A 295 28.78 -36.37 -5.48
CA LEU A 295 28.11 -37.58 -5.94
C LEU A 295 26.63 -37.58 -5.52
N GLU A 296 26.35 -37.24 -4.28
CA GLU A 296 24.99 -37.06 -3.75
C GLU A 296 24.25 -35.96 -4.53
N CYS A 297 24.91 -34.83 -4.77
CA CYS A 297 24.33 -33.75 -5.57
C CYS A 297 24.01 -34.21 -7.00
N THR A 298 24.93 -34.95 -7.64
CA THR A 298 24.75 -35.45 -9.00
C THR A 298 23.52 -36.35 -9.14
N GLN A 299 23.19 -37.14 -8.11
CA GLN A 299 21.96 -37.94 -8.08
C GLN A 299 20.70 -37.07 -8.01
N MET A 300 20.76 -35.93 -7.32
CA MET A 300 19.65 -34.97 -7.27
C MET A 300 19.46 -34.22 -8.60
N ILE A 301 20.55 -33.86 -9.28
CA ILE A 301 20.52 -33.20 -10.60
C ILE A 301 19.73 -34.04 -11.61
N GLN A 302 19.86 -35.36 -11.58
CA GLN A 302 19.11 -36.27 -12.45
C GLN A 302 17.58 -36.22 -12.23
N LYS A 303 17.15 -35.87 -11.01
CA LYS A 303 15.73 -35.80 -10.62
C LYS A 303 15.16 -34.39 -10.75
N ASN A 304 16.00 -33.36 -10.61
CA ASN A 304 15.58 -31.97 -10.62
C ASN A 304 16.60 -31.11 -11.39
N ARG A 305 16.19 -30.64 -12.58
CA ARG A 305 17.00 -29.80 -13.48
C ARG A 305 17.45 -28.47 -12.87
N ASN A 306 16.82 -28.03 -11.78
CA ASN A 306 17.17 -26.79 -11.09
C ASN A 306 18.26 -27.01 -10.03
N VAL A 307 18.71 -28.25 -9.78
CA VAL A 307 19.84 -28.52 -8.89
C VAL A 307 21.13 -28.39 -9.68
N ARG A 308 22.20 -27.88 -9.05
CA ARG A 308 23.52 -27.74 -9.68
C ARG A 308 24.63 -27.88 -8.65
N TRP A 309 25.69 -28.60 -8.99
CA TRP A 309 26.97 -28.56 -8.27
C TRP A 309 27.79 -27.39 -8.82
N ALA A 310 28.00 -26.36 -8.01
CA ALA A 310 28.71 -25.15 -8.42
C ALA A 310 29.16 -24.33 -7.21
N VAL A 311 30.01 -23.33 -7.45
CA VAL A 311 30.41 -22.35 -6.44
C VAL A 311 29.27 -21.33 -6.21
N PRO A 312 28.72 -21.20 -4.99
CA PRO A 312 27.68 -20.22 -4.70
C PRO A 312 28.23 -18.79 -4.67
N TYR A 313 27.47 -17.83 -5.21
CA TYR A 313 27.75 -16.41 -4.98
C TYR A 313 27.28 -15.97 -3.59
N LEU A 314 28.21 -15.70 -2.67
CA LEU A 314 27.90 -15.26 -1.30
C LEU A 314 28.16 -13.74 -1.14
N PRO A 315 27.11 -12.91 -1.06
CA PRO A 315 27.26 -11.46 -0.92
C PRO A 315 27.69 -11.02 0.50
N GLY A 316 27.94 -9.73 0.68
CA GLY A 316 28.32 -9.13 1.97
C GLY A 316 29.57 -9.77 2.56
N ALA A 317 29.53 -10.14 3.85
CA ALA A 317 30.65 -10.79 4.53
C ALA A 317 31.01 -12.16 3.91
N GLY A 318 30.09 -12.79 3.18
CA GLY A 318 30.35 -14.03 2.45
C GLY A 318 31.40 -13.89 1.34
N ARG A 319 31.64 -12.67 0.84
CA ARG A 319 32.66 -12.39 -0.17
C ARG A 319 34.09 -12.68 0.30
N TYR A 320 34.31 -12.81 1.61
CA TYR A 320 35.63 -13.12 2.19
C TYR A 320 35.90 -14.61 2.33
N ILE A 321 34.91 -15.47 2.06
CA ILE A 321 35.02 -16.92 2.16
C ILE A 321 35.61 -17.46 0.85
N ALA A 322 36.63 -18.32 0.96
CA ALA A 322 37.21 -18.97 -0.21
C ALA A 322 36.12 -19.76 -0.98
N PRO A 323 36.00 -19.56 -2.30
CA PRO A 323 34.97 -20.21 -3.08
C PRO A 323 35.15 -21.74 -3.09
N LYS A 324 34.12 -22.46 -2.66
CA LYS A 324 34.04 -23.93 -2.66
C LYS A 324 32.75 -24.36 -3.35
N GLU A 325 32.83 -25.43 -4.12
CA GLU A 325 31.65 -25.98 -4.79
C GLU A 325 30.71 -26.63 -3.77
N GLN A 326 29.41 -26.45 -3.97
CA GLN A 326 28.36 -26.99 -3.12
C GLN A 326 27.15 -27.40 -3.98
N CYS A 327 26.22 -28.16 -3.39
CA CYS A 327 24.97 -28.50 -4.05
C CYS A 327 23.94 -27.38 -3.89
N LEU A 328 23.58 -26.75 -5.00
CA LEU A 328 22.74 -25.55 -5.03
C LEU A 328 21.38 -25.84 -5.65
N MET A 329 20.34 -25.27 -5.06
CA MET A 329 19.04 -25.10 -5.70
C MET A 329 18.99 -23.73 -6.38
N LEU A 330 18.85 -23.72 -7.70
CA LEU A 330 18.79 -22.49 -8.47
C LEU A 330 17.47 -21.74 -8.26
N HIS A 331 17.52 -20.42 -8.46
CA HIS A 331 16.31 -19.62 -8.60
C HIS A 331 15.51 -20.03 -9.85
N PRO A 332 14.20 -19.77 -9.89
CA PRO A 332 13.42 -19.84 -11.13
C PRO A 332 14.04 -19.00 -12.25
N GLU A 333 13.69 -19.33 -13.50
CA GLU A 333 14.01 -18.44 -14.62
C GLU A 333 13.17 -17.16 -14.47
N PRO A 334 13.73 -15.98 -14.74
CA PRO A 334 12.94 -14.75 -14.74
C PRO A 334 11.81 -14.83 -15.76
N GLU A 335 10.64 -14.33 -15.39
CA GLU A 335 9.50 -14.29 -16.30
C GLU A 335 9.71 -13.25 -17.40
N CYS A 336 9.60 -13.69 -18.65
CA CYS A 336 9.56 -12.81 -19.79
C CYS A 336 8.12 -12.36 -20.07
N VAL A 337 7.85 -11.06 -19.89
CA VAL A 337 6.49 -10.52 -19.96
C VAL A 337 6.42 -9.39 -20.99
N VAL A 338 5.30 -9.32 -21.71
CA VAL A 338 5.00 -8.15 -22.54
C VAL A 338 4.34 -7.09 -21.64
N PRO A 339 4.92 -5.88 -21.50
CA PRO A 339 4.32 -4.84 -20.69
C PRO A 339 2.97 -4.42 -21.29
N PRO A 340 1.96 -4.15 -20.46
CA PRO A 340 0.72 -3.57 -20.95
C PRO A 340 1.01 -2.22 -21.61
N LYS A 341 0.19 -1.82 -22.59
CA LYS A 341 0.34 -0.51 -23.22
C LYS A 341 -0.01 0.59 -22.21
N MET A 342 0.97 1.44 -21.93
CA MET A 342 0.88 2.56 -21.01
C MET A 342 1.21 3.83 -21.80
N ARG A 343 0.33 4.83 -21.74
CA ARG A 343 0.51 6.04 -22.55
C ARG A 343 1.63 6.94 -21.98
N PRO A 344 2.60 7.38 -22.80
CA PRO A 344 3.62 8.33 -22.38
C PRO A 344 3.01 9.66 -21.90
N ASN A 345 3.61 10.24 -20.86
CA ASN A 345 3.22 11.48 -20.19
C ASN A 345 1.80 11.51 -19.62
N HIS A 346 1.22 10.35 -19.32
CA HIS A 346 -0.14 10.21 -18.75
C HIS A 346 -0.14 9.32 -17.50
N ASN A 347 0.96 9.35 -16.73
CA ASN A 347 1.15 8.59 -15.49
C ASN A 347 0.87 7.08 -15.64
N GLY A 348 1.20 6.50 -16.79
CA GLY A 348 1.32 5.05 -16.94
C GLY A 348 0.02 4.23 -16.90
N ASN A 349 -1.17 4.83 -16.88
CA ASN A 349 -2.43 4.06 -16.86
C ASN A 349 -2.48 3.05 -18.01
N VAL A 350 -2.83 1.81 -17.68
CA VAL A 350 -3.04 0.74 -18.67
C VAL A 350 -4.42 0.87 -19.30
N GLU A 351 -4.62 0.17 -20.41
CA GLU A 351 -5.95 0.00 -21.00
C GLU A 351 -6.93 -0.56 -19.94
N GLY A 352 -8.03 0.13 -19.69
CA GLY A 352 -8.95 -0.15 -18.58
C GLY A 352 -8.81 0.78 -17.36
N GLY A 353 -7.82 1.68 -17.34
CA GLY A 353 -7.71 2.77 -16.35
C GLY A 353 -7.05 2.41 -15.02
N GLY A 354 -6.57 1.17 -14.87
CA GLY A 354 -5.78 0.73 -13.72
C GLY A 354 -4.31 1.14 -13.77
N LEU A 355 -3.61 0.90 -12.66
CA LEU A 355 -2.15 0.96 -12.62
C LEU A 355 -1.55 -0.28 -13.29
N PRO A 356 -0.37 -0.18 -13.94
CA PRO A 356 0.37 -1.35 -14.37
C PRO A 356 0.78 -2.19 -13.16
N SER A 357 0.63 -3.51 -13.30
CA SER A 357 0.90 -4.45 -12.23
C SER A 357 1.54 -5.74 -12.73
N PHE A 358 2.22 -6.45 -11.83
CA PHE A 358 2.80 -7.76 -12.06
C PHE A 358 2.57 -8.64 -10.81
N LYS A 359 2.04 -9.85 -11.03
CA LYS A 359 1.80 -10.83 -9.97
C LYS A 359 3.07 -11.61 -9.72
N TRP A 360 3.60 -11.54 -8.52
CA TRP A 360 4.81 -12.26 -8.12
C TRP A 360 4.50 -13.33 -7.08
N ASP A 361 4.78 -14.57 -7.44
CA ASP A 361 4.78 -15.70 -6.50
C ASP A 361 6.07 -15.66 -5.65
N LEU A 362 5.89 -15.51 -4.35
CA LEU A 362 6.99 -15.39 -3.40
C LEU A 362 7.78 -16.71 -3.31
N PRO A 363 9.10 -16.66 -3.08
CA PRO A 363 9.90 -17.87 -3.02
C PRO A 363 9.56 -18.75 -1.81
N HIS A 364 9.65 -20.06 -2.00
CA HIS A 364 9.64 -21.08 -0.95
C HIS A 364 11.09 -21.56 -0.68
N TYR A 365 11.52 -21.59 0.59
CA TYR A 365 12.83 -22.09 1.01
C TYR A 365 12.64 -23.35 1.88
N LYS A 366 13.15 -24.49 1.43
CA LYS A 366 12.94 -25.79 2.13
C LYS A 366 13.78 -25.93 3.39
N THR A 367 14.95 -25.29 3.41
CA THR A 367 15.99 -25.50 4.42
C THR A 367 15.94 -24.53 5.61
N VAL A 368 14.94 -23.64 5.66
CA VAL A 368 14.97 -22.46 6.53
C VAL A 368 13.66 -22.29 7.32
N ASP A 369 13.73 -22.54 8.63
CA ASP A 369 12.62 -22.33 9.59
C ASP A 369 12.54 -20.88 10.14
N PHE A 370 13.37 -19.97 9.64
CA PHE A 370 13.47 -18.60 10.16
C PHE A 370 13.07 -17.56 9.11
N SER A 371 12.75 -16.34 9.56
CA SER A 371 12.34 -15.25 8.66
C SER A 371 13.51 -14.72 7.84
N LYS A 372 13.21 -14.23 6.63
CA LYS A 372 14.17 -13.52 5.79
C LYS A 372 13.82 -12.03 5.72
N GLU A 373 14.85 -11.22 5.68
CA GLU A 373 14.77 -9.78 5.45
C GLU A 373 15.11 -9.53 3.98
N CYS A 374 14.15 -8.97 3.25
CA CYS A 374 14.24 -8.84 1.81
C CYS A 374 14.14 -7.39 1.36
N ALA A 375 14.74 -7.06 0.23
CA ALA A 375 14.40 -5.85 -0.51
C ALA A 375 13.87 -6.25 -1.89
N LEU A 376 12.73 -5.66 -2.28
CA LEU A 376 12.23 -5.65 -3.65
C LEU A 376 12.86 -4.47 -4.38
N ARG A 377 13.16 -4.64 -5.67
CA ARG A 377 13.70 -3.62 -6.57
C ARG A 377 12.93 -3.59 -7.87
N ILE A 378 12.57 -2.40 -8.35
CA ILE A 378 12.03 -2.20 -9.71
C ILE A 378 12.88 -1.18 -10.45
N ARG A 379 13.42 -1.60 -11.60
CA ARG A 379 14.21 -0.76 -12.51
C ARG A 379 13.41 -0.49 -13.77
N TYR A 380 13.49 0.75 -14.23
CA TYR A 380 12.89 1.17 -15.49
C TYR A 380 13.95 1.74 -16.38
N ASN A 381 14.21 1.07 -17.50
CA ASN A 381 15.15 1.47 -18.52
C ASN A 381 14.35 1.91 -19.73
N ILE A 382 14.66 3.08 -20.29
CA ILE A 382 14.07 3.49 -21.56
C ILE A 382 15.12 4.02 -22.53
N THR A 383 14.79 3.89 -23.80
CA THR A 383 15.49 4.51 -24.91
C THR A 383 14.47 5.34 -25.68
N THR A 384 14.75 6.64 -25.84
CA THR A 384 13.92 7.51 -26.66
C THR A 384 14.09 7.17 -28.14
N ASN A 385 13.01 7.29 -28.92
CA ASN A 385 13.03 7.14 -30.37
C ASN A 385 13.54 8.41 -31.07
N ASP A 386 14.40 9.19 -30.41
CA ASP A 386 14.98 10.42 -30.97
C ASP A 386 15.86 10.13 -32.20
N PHE A 387 16.31 8.88 -32.35
CA PHE A 387 16.92 8.33 -33.56
C PHE A 387 16.12 7.11 -34.02
N PRO A 388 15.81 6.99 -35.32
CA PRO A 388 15.21 5.79 -35.88
C PRO A 388 16.29 4.71 -36.00
N ASP A 389 16.63 4.12 -34.86
CA ASP A 389 17.55 3.00 -34.80
C ASP A 389 16.74 1.70 -34.77
N ASP A 390 17.21 0.70 -35.52
CA ASP A 390 16.62 -0.64 -35.44
C ASP A 390 17.10 -1.30 -34.16
N PHE A 391 16.37 -1.03 -33.07
CA PHE A 391 16.64 -1.70 -31.83
C PHE A 391 16.25 -3.18 -31.90
N THR A 392 15.43 -3.64 -32.85
CA THR A 392 14.99 -5.05 -32.86
C THR A 392 16.09 -6.04 -33.21
N THR A 393 17.22 -5.56 -33.74
CA THR A 393 18.41 -6.35 -34.05
C THR A 393 19.47 -6.25 -32.95
N GLU A 394 20.30 -7.30 -32.79
CA GLU A 394 21.42 -7.31 -31.83
C GLU A 394 22.53 -6.28 -32.17
N GLN A 395 22.49 -5.70 -33.37
CA GLN A 395 23.37 -4.63 -33.80
C GLN A 395 22.58 -3.31 -33.80
N THR A 396 23.06 -2.32 -33.06
CA THR A 396 22.55 -0.94 -33.18
C THR A 396 23.08 -0.33 -34.46
N GLU A 397 22.36 -0.49 -35.56
CA GLU A 397 22.56 0.36 -36.73
C GLU A 397 21.92 1.72 -36.44
N THR A 398 22.74 2.75 -36.26
CA THR A 398 22.26 4.11 -36.07
C THR A 398 21.91 4.75 -37.40
N PHE A 399 20.81 5.51 -37.48
CA PHE A 399 20.38 6.17 -38.73
C PHE A 399 21.44 7.10 -39.36
N TYR A 400 22.30 7.70 -38.54
CA TYR A 400 23.42 8.52 -39.01
C TYR A 400 24.70 7.69 -39.04
N ASN A 401 25.45 7.74 -40.15
CA ASN A 401 26.78 7.13 -40.28
C ASN A 401 27.88 7.87 -39.48
N SER A 402 27.56 8.36 -38.28
CA SER A 402 28.48 9.01 -37.36
C SER A 402 28.78 8.08 -36.19
N PRO A 403 30.05 7.84 -35.84
CA PRO A 403 30.40 7.04 -34.66
C PRO A 403 30.04 7.75 -33.34
N GLU A 404 29.71 9.04 -33.39
CA GLU A 404 29.38 9.86 -32.22
C GLU A 404 28.02 10.54 -32.38
N ILE A 405 27.15 10.37 -31.38
CA ILE A 405 25.89 11.11 -31.25
C ILE A 405 26.17 12.34 -30.39
N TRP A 406 25.84 13.53 -30.91
CA TRP A 406 26.06 14.80 -30.22
C TRP A 406 24.78 15.31 -29.55
N PRO A 407 24.87 15.98 -28.39
CA PRO A 407 23.72 16.65 -27.81
C PRO A 407 23.28 17.82 -28.70
N ASN A 408 21.97 17.93 -28.93
CA ASN A 408 21.32 18.95 -29.73
C ASN A 408 21.94 19.15 -31.13
N PRO A 409 21.96 18.11 -31.98
CA PRO A 409 22.57 18.20 -33.30
C PRO A 409 21.81 19.19 -34.20
N VAL A 410 22.53 19.79 -35.14
CA VAL A 410 21.96 20.66 -36.17
C VAL A 410 21.64 19.80 -37.40
N VAL A 411 20.39 19.85 -37.84
CA VAL A 411 19.91 19.20 -39.05
C VAL A 411 19.62 20.29 -40.09
N ASN A 412 20.15 20.11 -41.30
CA ASN A 412 19.83 20.99 -42.40
C ASN A 412 18.56 20.48 -43.11
N TYR A 413 17.52 21.31 -43.15
CA TYR A 413 16.30 21.04 -43.92
C TYR A 413 16.07 22.18 -44.91
N LYS A 414 16.31 21.90 -46.21
CA LYS A 414 16.15 22.88 -47.30
C LYS A 414 16.94 24.18 -47.05
N ASP A 415 18.24 24.04 -46.78
CA ASP A 415 19.14 25.16 -46.51
C ASP A 415 18.81 25.97 -45.24
N VAL A 416 17.96 25.42 -44.36
CA VAL A 416 17.70 25.96 -43.03
C VAL A 416 18.29 25.01 -41.99
N ASP A 417 19.19 25.55 -41.18
CA ASP A 417 19.76 24.85 -40.04
C ASP A 417 18.78 24.87 -38.87
N LEU A 418 18.28 23.69 -38.48
CA LEU A 418 17.37 23.48 -37.37
C LEU A 418 18.07 22.67 -36.29
N LYS A 419 17.94 23.11 -35.04
CA LYS A 419 18.57 22.42 -33.90
C LYS A 419 17.58 21.47 -33.25
N LEU A 420 17.93 20.19 -33.18
CA LEU A 420 17.14 19.22 -32.41
C LEU A 420 17.40 19.41 -30.92
N ALA A 421 16.42 19.08 -30.08
CA ALA A 421 16.52 19.15 -28.62
C ALA A 421 16.94 17.81 -28.00
N ILE A 422 17.90 17.12 -28.63
CA ILE A 422 18.32 15.77 -28.22
C ILE A 422 19.30 15.84 -27.06
N ASN A 423 19.03 15.04 -26.03
CA ASN A 423 19.95 14.82 -24.92
C ASN A 423 20.53 13.40 -25.01
N THR A 424 21.80 13.28 -25.34
CA THR A 424 22.53 11.98 -25.40
C THR A 424 22.54 11.25 -24.06
N ALA A 425 22.32 11.94 -22.95
CA ALA A 425 22.13 11.31 -21.64
C ALA A 425 20.74 10.64 -21.46
N GLN A 426 19.82 10.78 -22.42
CA GLN A 426 18.50 10.12 -22.45
C GLN A 426 18.47 8.91 -23.41
N PHE A 427 19.56 8.65 -24.12
CA PHE A 427 19.71 7.49 -24.99
C PHE A 427 20.05 6.24 -24.16
N GLY A 428 19.21 5.20 -24.21
CA GLY A 428 19.38 3.86 -23.61
C GLY A 428 20.00 3.81 -22.23
N ARG A 429 19.21 4.05 -21.18
CA ARG A 429 19.72 4.24 -19.81
C ARG A 429 18.81 3.59 -18.76
N THR A 430 19.33 3.22 -17.59
CA THR A 430 18.52 2.91 -16.41
C THR A 430 17.98 4.20 -15.84
N PHE A 431 16.71 4.49 -16.11
CA PHE A 431 16.11 5.76 -15.74
C PHE A 431 15.95 5.85 -14.22
N GLN A 432 15.46 4.82 -13.54
CA GLN A 432 15.13 4.90 -12.11
C GLN A 432 15.15 3.54 -11.41
N ASP A 433 15.37 3.59 -10.09
CA ASP A 433 15.40 2.44 -9.18
C ASP A 433 14.48 2.70 -7.98
N ARG A 434 13.72 1.72 -7.51
CA ARG A 434 12.94 1.81 -6.27
C ARG A 434 13.11 0.55 -5.49
N THR A 435 13.32 0.72 -4.19
CA THR A 435 13.38 -0.39 -3.27
C THR A 435 12.27 -0.37 -2.24
N HIS A 436 11.94 -1.54 -1.73
CA HIS A 436 11.04 -1.72 -0.60
C HIS A 436 11.55 -2.85 0.28
N VAL A 437 11.74 -2.59 1.57
CA VAL A 437 12.21 -3.59 2.53
C VAL A 437 11.03 -4.24 3.23
N PHE A 438 10.99 -5.57 3.25
CA PHE A 438 9.93 -6.37 3.85
C PHE A 438 10.47 -7.64 4.50
N GLN A 439 9.64 -8.30 5.30
CA GLN A 439 9.96 -9.58 5.93
C GLN A 439 9.21 -10.72 5.24
N LEU A 440 9.95 -11.77 4.89
CA LEU A 440 9.40 -13.00 4.35
C LEU A 440 9.42 -14.08 5.44
N LEU A 441 8.24 -14.47 5.92
CA LEU A 441 8.09 -15.45 6.99
C LEU A 441 7.87 -16.85 6.41
N PRO A 442 8.42 -17.91 7.05
CA PRO A 442 7.99 -19.27 6.78
C PRO A 442 6.46 -19.37 6.90
N ARG A 443 5.84 -20.18 6.02
CA ARG A 443 4.41 -20.45 6.12
C ARG A 443 4.16 -21.27 7.40
N PRO A 444 3.39 -20.75 8.37
CA PRO A 444 3.13 -21.47 9.61
C PRO A 444 2.26 -22.70 9.35
N ALA A 445 2.37 -23.73 10.20
CA ALA A 445 1.60 -24.97 10.07
C ALA A 445 0.07 -24.77 10.14
N SER A 446 -0.41 -23.64 10.68
CA SER A 446 -1.83 -23.29 10.70
C SER A 446 -2.36 -22.83 9.34
N ILE A 447 -1.48 -22.48 8.39
CA ILE A 447 -1.86 -22.09 7.03
C ILE A 447 -1.56 -23.27 6.09
N PRO A 448 -2.59 -23.87 5.47
CA PRO A 448 -2.41 -25.00 4.56
C PRO A 448 -1.44 -24.71 3.41
N ASP A 449 -0.67 -25.73 3.04
CA ASP A 449 0.38 -25.62 2.01
C ASP A 449 -0.19 -25.58 0.58
N ASP A 450 -1.36 -26.16 0.37
CA ASP A 450 -2.09 -26.27 -0.89
C ASP A 450 -3.09 -25.13 -1.13
N HIS A 451 -3.18 -24.16 -0.22
CA HIS A 451 -4.03 -22.99 -0.38
C HIS A 451 -3.19 -21.79 -0.84
N LYS A 452 -3.62 -21.10 -1.91
CA LYS A 452 -2.94 -19.90 -2.41
C LYS A 452 -3.24 -18.72 -1.48
N ILE A 453 -2.24 -17.89 -1.19
CA ILE A 453 -2.41 -16.67 -0.38
C ILE A 453 -2.36 -15.44 -1.30
N TYR A 454 -3.43 -14.66 -1.34
CA TYR A 454 -3.45 -13.35 -1.99
C TYR A 454 -3.20 -12.25 -0.97
N ASN A 455 -2.17 -11.43 -1.18
CA ASN A 455 -1.89 -10.30 -0.30
C ASN A 455 -2.67 -9.06 -0.75
N VAL A 456 -3.47 -8.53 0.17
CA VAL A 456 -4.21 -7.27 0.01
C VAL A 456 -3.65 -6.27 0.99
N GLY A 457 -3.17 -5.13 0.47
CA GLY A 457 -2.77 -4.02 1.32
C GLY A 457 -3.16 -2.66 0.79
N VAL A 458 -2.37 -1.65 1.15
CA VAL A 458 -2.69 -0.25 0.87
C VAL A 458 -1.59 0.40 0.07
N ARG A 459 -1.98 1.06 -1.01
CA ARG A 459 -1.15 1.99 -1.78
C ARG A 459 -1.53 3.43 -1.47
N GLY A 460 -0.67 4.36 -1.87
CA GLY A 460 -0.95 5.79 -1.78
C GLY A 460 -0.61 6.42 -0.43
N ARG A 461 -0.89 7.71 -0.29
CA ARG A 461 -0.63 8.51 0.92
C ARG A 461 -1.74 9.53 1.15
N ARG A 462 -1.72 10.18 2.31
CA ARG A 462 -2.67 11.23 2.67
C ARG A 462 -2.57 12.43 1.73
N GLY A 463 -3.72 12.92 1.28
CA GLY A 463 -3.84 14.15 0.50
C GLY A 463 -4.87 14.01 -0.62
N ASN A 464 -5.06 15.11 -1.38
CA ASN A 464 -5.73 15.04 -2.68
C ASN A 464 -4.74 14.71 -3.81
N ALA A 465 -5.23 14.37 -5.00
CA ALA A 465 -4.41 13.97 -6.14
C ALA A 465 -3.27 14.94 -6.47
N ALA A 466 -3.46 16.26 -6.29
CA ALA A 466 -2.40 17.24 -6.53
C ALA A 466 -1.35 17.29 -5.41
N GLN A 467 -1.75 17.04 -4.16
CA GLN A 467 -0.87 17.02 -2.99
C GLN A 467 -0.09 15.71 -2.85
N THR A 468 -0.75 14.60 -3.16
CA THR A 468 -0.13 13.27 -3.11
C THR A 468 0.81 13.09 -4.28
N TYR A 469 0.55 13.75 -5.42
CA TYR A 469 1.44 13.70 -6.57
C TYR A 469 2.89 13.97 -6.17
N PRO A 470 3.83 13.14 -6.62
CA PRO A 470 3.70 12.06 -7.60
C PRO A 470 3.48 10.66 -6.98
N ALA A 471 3.01 10.56 -5.74
CA ALA A 471 2.35 9.35 -5.26
C ALA A 471 0.87 9.34 -5.71
N VAL A 472 0.07 8.39 -5.22
CA VAL A 472 -1.39 8.36 -5.39
C VAL A 472 -2.10 8.60 -4.05
N GLU A 473 -3.40 8.90 -4.12
CA GLU A 473 -4.28 8.86 -2.94
C GLU A 473 -4.42 7.42 -2.42
N TYR A 474 -4.92 7.27 -1.19
CA TYR A 474 -5.14 5.96 -0.60
C TYR A 474 -6.08 5.09 -1.41
N ASP A 475 -5.68 3.85 -1.61
CA ASP A 475 -6.51 2.80 -2.18
C ASP A 475 -6.05 1.43 -1.70
N PHE A 476 -6.92 0.42 -1.79
CA PHE A 476 -6.51 -0.96 -1.60
C PHE A 476 -5.77 -1.48 -2.83
N SER A 477 -4.82 -2.38 -2.59
CA SER A 477 -3.99 -2.98 -3.63
C SER A 477 -3.88 -4.49 -3.41
N PRO A 478 -4.41 -5.31 -4.33
CA PRO A 478 -5.28 -4.91 -5.44
C PRO A 478 -6.63 -4.36 -4.93
N SER A 479 -7.29 -3.50 -5.73
CA SER A 479 -8.62 -2.98 -5.39
C SER A 479 -9.75 -3.96 -5.75
N ILE A 480 -9.52 -4.86 -6.70
CA ILE A 480 -10.42 -5.96 -7.06
C ILE A 480 -9.59 -7.23 -7.19
N ILE A 481 -10.01 -8.30 -6.51
CA ILE A 481 -9.45 -9.65 -6.71
C ILE A 481 -10.57 -10.66 -6.92
N GLU A 482 -10.29 -11.64 -7.79
CA GLU A 482 -11.11 -12.82 -8.02
C GLU A 482 -10.31 -14.02 -7.51
N ILE A 483 -10.90 -14.83 -6.62
CA ILE A 483 -10.25 -15.95 -5.94
C ILE A 483 -11.19 -17.17 -5.88
N GLU A 484 -10.63 -18.36 -5.69
CA GLU A 484 -11.41 -19.57 -5.46
C GLU A 484 -11.82 -19.68 -3.99
N SER A 485 -12.94 -20.36 -3.70
CA SER A 485 -13.40 -20.59 -2.32
C SER A 485 -12.43 -21.28 -1.37
N HIS A 486 -11.37 -21.93 -1.88
CA HIS A 486 -10.30 -22.49 -1.07
C HIS A 486 -9.09 -21.57 -0.91
N ASP A 487 -9.02 -20.44 -1.60
CA ASP A 487 -7.90 -19.51 -1.47
C ASP A 487 -8.00 -18.70 -0.17
N LEU A 488 -6.85 -18.14 0.22
CA LEU A 488 -6.70 -17.32 1.43
C LEU A 488 -6.36 -15.88 1.06
N VAL A 489 -6.80 -14.95 1.89
CA VAL A 489 -6.49 -13.52 1.77
C VAL A 489 -5.70 -13.08 3.00
N HIS A 490 -4.56 -12.43 2.76
CA HIS A 490 -3.76 -11.80 3.81
C HIS A 490 -3.95 -10.28 3.74
N PHE A 491 -4.73 -9.73 4.67
CA PHE A 491 -4.98 -8.28 4.78
C PHE A 491 -3.92 -7.64 5.66
N GLN A 492 -3.13 -6.70 5.13
CA GLN A 492 -2.13 -5.95 5.89
C GLN A 492 -1.94 -4.54 5.32
N TRP A 493 -1.33 -3.62 6.06
CA TRP A 493 -0.90 -2.34 5.48
C TRP A 493 0.23 -1.69 6.26
N GLU A 494 0.91 -0.77 5.60
CA GLU A 494 1.94 0.06 6.21
C GLU A 494 1.59 1.52 6.10
N GLY A 495 1.86 2.28 7.15
CA GLY A 495 1.58 3.71 7.25
C GLY A 495 2.60 4.44 8.12
N SER A 496 2.78 5.74 7.90
CA SER A 496 3.65 6.58 8.72
C SER A 496 2.89 7.68 9.48
N ASN A 497 3.45 8.12 10.60
CA ASN A 497 3.04 9.27 11.41
C ASN A 497 3.84 10.55 11.07
N THR A 498 4.65 10.53 10.01
CA THR A 498 5.50 11.65 9.58
C THR A 498 5.22 12.03 8.13
N VAL A 499 3.96 12.05 7.73
CA VAL A 499 3.59 12.37 6.36
C VAL A 499 3.42 13.88 6.20
N PRO A 500 3.89 14.49 5.10
CA PRO A 500 3.73 15.91 4.89
C PRO A 500 2.27 16.38 5.02
N SER A 501 2.08 17.55 5.63
CA SER A 501 0.77 18.18 5.86
C SER A 501 -0.06 18.22 4.58
N SER A 502 -1.24 17.61 4.64
CA SER A 502 -2.07 17.34 3.48
C SER A 502 -3.53 17.23 3.89
N THR A 503 -4.43 17.59 2.97
CA THR A 503 -5.87 17.58 3.29
C THR A 503 -6.34 16.16 3.53
N GLY A 504 -7.03 15.92 4.64
CA GLY A 504 -7.58 14.62 4.97
C GLY A 504 -8.40 14.67 6.25
N GLN A 505 -8.98 13.53 6.65
CA GLN A 505 -9.73 13.46 7.91
C GLN A 505 -8.79 13.20 9.09
N GLY A 506 -9.14 13.76 10.26
CA GLY A 506 -8.41 13.73 11.56
C GLY A 506 -6.92 14.05 11.52
N LYS A 507 -6.11 13.48 12.44
CA LYS A 507 -4.76 13.99 12.82
C LYS A 507 -3.91 14.23 11.58
N ASP A 508 -3.50 15.48 11.39
CA ASP A 508 -2.72 15.88 10.23
C ASP A 508 -1.34 15.20 10.25
N GLY A 509 -0.81 14.96 9.07
CA GLY A 509 0.48 14.31 8.86
C GLY A 509 0.56 12.83 9.27
N THR A 510 -0.58 12.15 9.41
CA THR A 510 -0.63 10.73 9.79
C THR A 510 -1.44 9.88 8.83
N ASP A 511 -0.91 8.69 8.54
CA ASP A 511 -1.56 7.64 7.73
C ASP A 511 -2.49 6.82 8.61
N ARG A 512 -3.72 6.54 8.19
CA ARG A 512 -4.63 5.66 8.93
C ARG A 512 -5.51 4.92 7.95
N ASN A 513 -5.60 3.60 8.13
CA ASN A 513 -6.40 2.70 7.29
C ASN A 513 -7.17 1.75 8.20
N ASN A 514 -8.28 1.22 7.71
CA ASN A 514 -9.04 0.16 8.33
C ASN A 514 -9.91 -0.51 7.27
N ILE A 515 -10.53 -1.62 7.62
CA ILE A 515 -11.46 -2.35 6.76
C ILE A 515 -12.78 -2.50 7.51
N VAL A 516 -13.87 -2.06 6.88
CA VAL A 516 -15.24 -2.38 7.30
C VAL A 516 -16.02 -2.89 6.08
N PRO A 517 -16.89 -3.89 6.24
CA PRO A 517 -17.79 -4.34 5.17
C PRO A 517 -18.69 -3.21 4.69
N MET A 518 -19.13 -3.27 3.43
CA MET A 518 -20.13 -2.37 2.87
C MET A 518 -21.50 -3.05 2.83
N LEU A 519 -22.54 -2.36 3.31
CA LEU A 519 -23.91 -2.89 3.30
C LEU A 519 -24.57 -2.77 1.92
N VAL A 520 -24.35 -1.63 1.28
CA VAL A 520 -24.90 -1.37 -0.05
C VAL A 520 -23.72 -1.30 -1.01
N PRO A 521 -23.65 -2.24 -1.98
CA PRO A 521 -22.57 -2.23 -2.95
C PRO A 521 -22.42 -0.89 -3.67
N ASN A 522 -21.19 -0.48 -3.93
CA ASN A 522 -20.81 0.80 -4.55
C ASN A 522 -21.26 2.07 -3.80
N SER A 523 -21.86 1.96 -2.62
CA SER A 523 -22.23 3.11 -1.77
C SER A 523 -21.08 3.56 -0.86
N ASN A 524 -21.28 4.62 -0.08
CA ASN A 524 -20.38 5.01 1.02
C ASN A 524 -20.93 4.58 2.39
N ILE A 525 -21.72 3.50 2.42
CA ILE A 525 -22.45 3.04 3.61
C ILE A 525 -21.77 1.76 4.12
N PRO A 526 -20.95 1.85 5.18
CA PRO A 526 -20.36 0.69 5.81
C PRO A 526 -21.39 -0.07 6.65
N ALA A 527 -21.06 -1.30 7.05
CA ALA A 527 -21.77 -2.02 8.10
C ALA A 527 -21.71 -1.28 9.44
N GLY A 528 -22.76 -1.46 10.24
CA GLY A 528 -23.00 -0.75 11.48
C GLY A 528 -24.10 0.33 11.37
N PHE A 529 -24.32 1.04 12.47
CA PHE A 529 -25.33 2.09 12.57
C PHE A 529 -24.67 3.48 12.61
N ILE A 530 -25.37 4.49 12.07
CA ILE A 530 -24.94 5.88 12.22
C ILE A 530 -25.25 6.27 13.67
N ALA A 531 -24.20 6.36 14.50
CA ALA A 531 -24.34 6.96 15.82
C ALA A 531 -24.75 8.43 15.65
N ASP A 532 -25.76 8.88 16.40
CA ASP A 532 -26.20 10.28 16.38
C ASP A 532 -25.07 11.19 16.88
N GLN A 533 -24.42 11.89 15.96
CA GLN A 533 -23.30 12.80 16.29
C GLN A 533 -23.77 14.15 16.84
N ARG A 534 -25.08 14.39 16.97
CA ARG A 534 -25.66 15.63 17.51
C ARG A 534 -25.82 15.66 19.03
N GLN A 535 -25.16 14.78 19.76
CA GLN A 535 -24.98 14.99 21.21
C GLN A 535 -24.10 16.22 21.56
N ASN A 536 -23.45 16.87 20.58
CA ASN A 536 -22.56 18.02 20.82
C ASN A 536 -22.91 19.33 20.08
N ASP A 537 -23.94 19.39 19.23
CA ASP A 537 -24.41 20.65 18.60
C ASP A 537 -25.92 20.78 18.86
N ASP A 538 -26.29 21.83 19.61
CA ASP A 538 -27.58 22.37 20.09
C ASP A 538 -28.91 22.12 19.32
N LEU A 539 -29.14 20.94 18.74
CA LEU A 539 -30.47 20.47 18.35
C LEU A 539 -30.63 19.02 18.82
N PRO A 540 -31.12 18.80 20.06
CA PRO A 540 -31.52 17.46 20.46
C PRO A 540 -32.68 17.06 19.55
N VAL A 541 -32.48 16.03 18.73
CA VAL A 541 -33.63 15.24 18.30
C VAL A 541 -33.93 14.32 19.48
N ASP A 542 -34.55 14.95 20.46
CA ASP A 542 -35.02 14.36 21.70
C ASP A 542 -36.01 13.25 21.32
N HIS A 543 -36.04 12.13 22.03
CA HIS A 543 -36.83 10.96 21.61
C HIS A 543 -37.60 10.36 22.77
N PHE A 544 -38.66 9.62 22.46
CA PHE A 544 -39.33 8.75 23.42
C PHE A 544 -39.51 7.37 22.82
N SER A 545 -39.51 6.36 23.68
CA SER A 545 -39.81 4.98 23.32
C SER A 545 -41.21 4.59 23.78
N VAL A 546 -41.84 3.71 23.00
CA VAL A 546 -43.13 3.12 23.32
C VAL A 546 -42.99 1.61 23.23
N GLU A 547 -43.37 0.92 24.30
CA GLU A 547 -43.48 -0.54 24.32
C GLU A 547 -44.89 -0.93 23.86
N GLU A 548 -44.99 -1.55 22.68
CA GLU A 548 -46.27 -2.03 22.13
C GLU A 548 -46.09 -3.47 21.63
N ASN A 549 -46.96 -4.39 22.08
CA ASN A 549 -46.97 -5.79 21.62
C ASN A 549 -45.63 -6.54 21.74
N GLY A 550 -44.75 -6.13 22.67
CA GLY A 550 -43.43 -6.74 22.86
C GLY A 550 -42.32 -6.17 21.97
N GLU A 551 -42.60 -5.11 21.20
CA GLU A 551 -41.62 -4.36 20.42
C GLU A 551 -41.45 -2.94 20.98
N THR A 552 -40.20 -2.51 21.15
CA THR A 552 -39.85 -1.12 21.44
C THR A 552 -39.88 -0.29 20.16
N LYS A 553 -40.79 0.67 20.06
CA LYS A 553 -40.82 1.66 18.96
C LYS A 553 -40.20 2.96 19.43
N ILE A 554 -39.25 3.50 18.66
CA ILE A 554 -38.57 4.76 18.97
C ILE A 554 -39.13 5.87 18.08
N TYR A 555 -39.48 7.00 18.71
CA TYR A 555 -39.97 8.19 18.03
C TYR A 555 -39.02 9.35 18.27
N TYR A 556 -38.44 9.87 17.19
CA TYR A 556 -37.71 11.13 17.20
C TYR A 556 -38.69 12.29 17.31
N VAL A 557 -38.38 13.26 18.17
CA VAL A 557 -39.19 14.44 18.43
C VAL A 557 -38.40 15.70 18.09
N ARG A 558 -39.07 16.60 17.40
CA ARG A 558 -38.61 17.96 17.16
C ARG A 558 -39.64 18.93 17.73
N SER A 559 -39.29 19.60 18.82
CA SER A 559 -40.09 20.69 19.38
C SER A 559 -40.07 21.89 18.45
N SER A 560 -41.26 22.38 18.09
CA SER A 560 -41.49 23.52 17.20
C SER A 560 -42.41 24.54 17.89
N HIS A 561 -42.44 25.79 17.43
CA HIS A 561 -43.28 26.84 18.02
C HIS A 561 -43.77 27.86 17.00
N GLY A 562 -44.78 28.66 17.37
CA GLY A 562 -45.19 29.85 16.61
C GLY A 562 -45.86 29.54 15.28
N ALA A 563 -46.70 28.50 15.25
CA ALA A 563 -47.53 28.12 14.12
C ALA A 563 -48.99 28.04 14.58
N THR A 564 -49.91 28.47 13.71
CA THR A 564 -51.34 28.25 13.92
C THR A 564 -51.70 26.78 13.72
N LEU A 565 -52.86 26.34 14.22
CA LEU A 565 -53.24 24.93 14.20
C LEU A 565 -53.25 24.29 12.79
N ALA A 566 -53.55 25.04 11.72
CA ALA A 566 -53.51 24.52 10.34
C ALA A 566 -52.12 24.61 9.70
N GLU A 567 -51.20 25.38 10.26
CA GLU A 567 -49.82 25.42 9.78
C GLU A 567 -48.97 24.30 10.40
N ILE A 568 -49.37 23.78 11.56
CA ILE A 568 -48.63 22.72 12.28
C ILE A 568 -48.39 21.46 11.42
N PRO A 569 -49.38 20.90 10.69
CA PRO A 569 -49.15 19.78 9.78
C PRO A 569 -48.04 20.08 8.76
N ASP A 570 -48.13 21.22 8.08
CA ASP A 570 -47.15 21.65 7.07
C ASP A 570 -45.75 21.88 7.66
N VAL A 571 -45.68 22.44 8.88
CA VAL A 571 -44.43 22.62 9.62
C VAL A 571 -43.79 21.26 9.91
N CYS A 572 -44.53 20.29 10.43
CA CYS A 572 -43.99 18.96 10.70
C CYS A 572 -43.58 18.23 9.40
N HIS A 573 -44.41 18.30 8.35
CA HIS A 573 -44.10 17.72 7.05
C HIS A 573 -42.88 18.34 6.38
N SER A 574 -42.60 19.63 6.59
CA SER A 574 -41.39 20.29 6.08
C SER A 574 -40.09 19.67 6.61
N PHE A 575 -40.15 18.98 7.77
CA PHE A 575 -39.04 18.23 8.36
C PHE A 575 -39.04 16.74 7.99
N GLY A 576 -40.00 16.29 7.17
CA GLY A 576 -40.23 14.87 6.90
C GLY A 576 -40.66 14.09 8.16
N MET A 577 -41.40 14.76 9.05
CA MET A 577 -41.99 14.27 10.30
C MET A 577 -43.52 14.48 10.23
N SER A 578 -44.28 13.97 11.21
CA SER A 578 -45.74 14.19 11.30
C SER A 578 -46.10 14.81 12.65
N MET A 579 -47.34 15.25 12.81
CA MET A 579 -47.89 15.45 14.15
C MET A 579 -47.88 14.11 14.94
N PRO A 580 -47.83 14.15 16.27
CA PRO A 580 -47.99 12.97 17.10
C PRO A 580 -49.39 12.41 16.92
N ILE A 581 -49.48 11.13 16.57
CA ILE A 581 -50.75 10.41 16.41
C ILE A 581 -50.69 9.23 17.39
N PRO A 582 -51.15 9.40 18.64
CA PRO A 582 -51.09 8.29 19.60
C PRO A 582 -51.93 7.11 19.12
N THR A 583 -51.28 5.97 18.95
CA THR A 583 -51.90 4.72 18.46
C THR A 583 -52.36 3.79 19.58
N SER A 584 -51.97 4.08 20.82
CA SER A 584 -52.30 3.30 22.02
C SER A 584 -52.20 4.15 23.28
N GLU A 585 -52.69 3.61 24.39
CA GLU A 585 -52.52 4.20 25.72
C GLU A 585 -51.02 4.33 26.11
N ALA A 586 -50.21 3.31 25.77
CA ALA A 586 -48.77 3.33 26.03
C ALA A 586 -48.08 4.47 25.27
N TYR A 587 -48.45 4.69 24.01
CA TYR A 587 -47.96 5.83 23.23
C TYR A 587 -48.35 7.14 23.91
N ASN A 588 -49.64 7.30 24.24
CA ASN A 588 -50.18 8.52 24.81
C ASN A 588 -49.48 8.90 26.13
N GLU A 589 -49.26 7.91 27.00
CA GLU A 589 -48.51 8.07 28.24
C GLU A 589 -47.04 8.41 28.01
N ALA A 590 -46.37 7.73 27.07
CA ALA A 590 -44.96 7.99 26.75
C ALA A 590 -44.76 9.41 26.22
N LEU A 591 -45.63 9.85 25.30
CA LEU A 591 -45.61 11.21 24.77
C LEU A 591 -45.90 12.25 25.86
N LYS A 592 -46.89 12.00 26.74
CA LYS A 592 -47.18 12.86 27.89
C LYS A 592 -45.97 13.01 28.82
N ASN A 593 -45.32 11.91 29.14
CA ASN A 593 -44.16 11.92 30.03
C ASN A 593 -42.98 12.65 29.38
N TYR A 594 -42.77 12.45 28.08
CA TYR A 594 -41.77 13.15 27.29
C TYR A 594 -42.01 14.67 27.21
N TRP A 595 -43.28 15.10 27.12
CA TRP A 595 -43.66 16.51 27.00
C TRP A 595 -43.62 17.29 28.33
N ARG A 596 -43.02 16.70 29.37
CA ARG A 596 -42.65 17.39 30.61
C ARG A 596 -41.17 17.78 30.58
N ASN A 597 -40.83 18.91 31.19
CA ASN A 597 -39.44 19.30 31.42
C ASN A 597 -38.79 18.41 32.50
N ALA A 598 -37.48 18.51 32.69
CA ALA A 598 -36.73 17.75 33.69
C ALA A 598 -37.28 17.87 35.13
N ASP A 599 -37.92 19.00 35.46
CA ASP A 599 -38.58 19.25 36.75
C ASP A 599 -40.02 18.70 36.84
N GLY A 600 -40.49 17.95 35.84
CA GLY A 600 -41.84 17.39 35.76
C GLY A 600 -42.93 18.39 35.32
N VAL A 601 -42.56 19.64 35.00
CA VAL A 601 -43.49 20.70 34.58
C VAL A 601 -43.96 20.46 33.14
N TRP A 602 -45.25 20.58 32.89
CA TRP A 602 -45.85 20.46 31.55
C TRP A 602 -45.41 21.58 30.62
N LYS A 603 -44.98 21.26 29.40
CA LYS A 603 -44.47 22.25 28.41
C LYS A 603 -45.57 23.09 27.75
N GLY A 604 -46.82 22.67 27.86
CA GLY A 604 -47.99 23.33 27.25
C GLY A 604 -48.82 22.35 26.44
N ASP A 605 -50.11 22.62 26.35
CA ASP A 605 -51.06 21.79 25.60
C ASP A 605 -50.74 21.89 24.10
N PHE A 606 -50.85 20.78 23.37
CA PHE A 606 -50.46 20.71 21.96
C PHE A 606 -51.42 19.81 21.17
N PRO A 607 -51.58 20.04 19.86
CA PRO A 607 -52.42 19.19 19.04
C PRO A 607 -51.80 17.82 18.79
N VAL A 608 -52.64 16.80 18.86
CA VAL A 608 -52.36 15.49 18.28
C VAL A 608 -53.02 15.42 16.91
N GLY A 609 -52.43 14.66 15.98
CA GLY A 609 -52.85 14.63 14.59
C GLY A 609 -54.16 13.87 14.35
N VAL A 610 -55.23 14.27 15.02
CA VAL A 610 -56.60 13.72 14.90
C VAL A 610 -57.53 14.85 14.49
N HIS A 611 -58.18 14.67 13.35
CA HIS A 611 -58.96 15.70 12.67
C HIS A 611 -60.39 15.82 13.24
N ALA A 612 -61.09 16.89 12.87
CA ALA A 612 -62.42 17.31 13.35
C ALA A 612 -63.53 16.25 13.26
N ASN A 613 -63.37 15.23 12.40
CA ASN A 613 -64.34 14.13 12.29
C ASN A 613 -64.16 13.09 13.41
N TRP A 614 -63.09 13.19 14.21
CA TRP A 614 -62.70 12.30 15.30
C TRP A 614 -62.55 10.83 14.91
N VAL A 615 -62.46 10.55 13.61
CA VAL A 615 -62.37 9.19 13.06
C VAL A 615 -61.11 9.02 12.24
N GLU A 616 -60.55 10.10 11.70
CA GLU A 616 -59.34 10.08 10.87
C GLU A 616 -58.22 10.92 11.48
N ASN A 617 -56.99 10.49 11.24
CA ASN A 617 -55.78 11.23 11.56
C ASN A 617 -55.42 12.22 10.42
N ASP A 618 -54.38 13.02 10.64
CA ASP A 618 -53.88 14.01 9.67
C ASP A 618 -53.41 13.40 8.33
N SER A 619 -53.10 12.11 8.31
CA SER A 619 -52.75 11.35 7.11
C SER A 619 -53.98 10.78 6.37
N GLY A 620 -55.18 10.93 6.92
CA GLY A 620 -56.43 10.36 6.41
C GLY A 620 -56.67 8.89 6.78
N ASP A 621 -55.90 8.33 7.72
CA ASP A 621 -56.12 6.97 8.23
C ASP A 621 -57.05 6.96 9.44
N GLU A 622 -57.79 5.86 9.62
CA GLU A 622 -58.65 5.66 10.79
C GLU A 622 -57.85 5.67 12.11
N ILE A 623 -58.31 6.44 13.10
CA ILE A 623 -57.67 6.49 14.41
C ILE A 623 -57.88 5.18 15.19
N LYS A 624 -56.81 4.68 15.82
CA LYS A 624 -56.85 3.40 16.56
C LYS A 624 -57.00 3.57 18.08
N PHE A 625 -56.84 4.79 18.56
CA PHE A 625 -56.87 5.15 19.97
C PHE A 625 -57.37 6.58 20.14
N ASN A 626 -58.06 6.86 21.24
CA ASN A 626 -58.41 8.21 21.65
C ASN A 626 -58.43 8.35 23.17
N SER A 627 -58.25 9.58 23.67
CA SER A 627 -58.24 9.90 25.11
C SER A 627 -59.18 11.05 25.47
N PHE A 628 -60.31 11.19 24.78
CA PHE A 628 -61.30 12.23 25.09
C PHE A 628 -62.03 11.97 26.41
N THR A 629 -62.36 13.02 27.17
CA THR A 629 -63.27 12.89 28.32
C THR A 629 -64.73 12.81 27.89
N GLY A 630 -65.33 11.62 27.96
CA GLY A 630 -66.77 11.41 27.71
C GLY A 630 -67.09 10.89 26.30
N ASP A 631 -68.34 11.08 25.85
CA ASP A 631 -68.71 10.82 24.44
C ASP A 631 -67.88 11.74 23.52
N PHE A 632 -67.57 11.27 22.29
CA PHE A 632 -66.85 12.08 21.29
C PHE A 632 -67.45 13.49 21.19
N PRO A 633 -66.62 14.56 21.13
CA PRO A 633 -67.12 15.91 21.01
C PRO A 633 -68.11 16.01 19.84
N LYS A 634 -69.33 16.47 20.10
CA LYS A 634 -70.33 16.64 19.04
C LYS A 634 -69.88 17.79 18.14
N MET A 635 -69.68 17.51 16.86
CA MET A 635 -69.40 18.56 15.88
C MET A 635 -70.53 19.61 15.89
N GLU A 636 -70.20 20.88 16.15
CA GLU A 636 -71.10 21.99 15.90
C GLU A 636 -71.13 22.24 14.38
N TYR A 637 -72.14 21.69 13.70
CA TYR A 637 -72.29 21.62 12.23
C TYR A 637 -72.36 23.00 11.50
N TYR A 638 -72.09 24.12 12.16
CA TYR A 638 -72.39 25.47 11.65
C TYR A 638 -71.20 26.42 11.49
N GLU A 639 -69.97 26.01 11.81
CA GLU A 639 -68.79 26.86 11.63
C GLU A 639 -67.79 26.15 10.70
N ASN A 640 -67.35 26.80 9.61
CA ASN A 640 -66.28 26.33 8.71
C ASN A 640 -64.91 26.39 9.39
N VAL A 641 -64.82 25.98 10.65
CA VAL A 641 -63.63 26.05 11.49
C VAL A 641 -63.10 24.64 11.65
N GLU A 642 -61.83 24.43 11.33
CA GLU A 642 -61.19 23.13 11.56
C GLU A 642 -60.96 22.91 13.06
N HIS A 643 -61.24 21.69 13.51
CA HIS A 643 -61.07 21.25 14.90
C HIS A 643 -59.99 20.18 14.96
N TYR A 644 -59.16 20.21 16.00
CA TYR A 644 -58.16 19.18 16.25
C TYR A 644 -58.22 18.73 17.70
N ALA A 645 -57.81 17.49 17.95
CA ALA A 645 -57.67 16.97 19.30
C ALA A 645 -56.44 17.61 19.97
N ILE A 646 -56.63 18.21 21.14
CA ILE A 646 -55.54 18.84 21.91
C ILE A 646 -55.27 18.03 23.16
N MET A 647 -54.02 17.63 23.37
CA MET A 647 -53.60 16.91 24.58
C MET A 647 -53.25 17.89 25.69
N ASN A 648 -53.81 17.67 26.89
CA ASN A 648 -53.45 18.40 28.10
C ASN A 648 -52.39 17.68 28.95
N GLY A 649 -51.94 18.33 30.04
CA GLY A 649 -50.94 17.76 30.94
C GLY A 649 -51.33 16.46 31.65
N GLU A 650 -52.60 16.06 31.65
CA GLU A 650 -53.05 14.77 32.18
C GLU A 650 -53.01 13.65 31.14
N GLY A 651 -52.74 13.98 29.86
CA GLY A 651 -52.79 13.06 28.72
C GLY A 651 -54.18 12.93 28.10
N VAL A 652 -55.13 13.73 28.58
CA VAL A 652 -56.53 13.76 28.14
C VAL A 652 -56.68 14.70 26.95
N TRP A 653 -57.51 14.31 25.99
CA TRP A 653 -57.77 15.09 24.79
C TRP A 653 -59.05 15.93 24.93
N TYR A 654 -59.01 17.14 24.41
CA TYR A 654 -60.17 18.02 24.30
C TYR A 654 -60.23 18.67 22.91
N ASP A 655 -61.40 19.19 22.56
CA ASP A 655 -61.63 19.85 21.28
C ASP A 655 -61.03 21.27 21.27
N GLY A 656 -60.08 21.52 20.36
CA GLY A 656 -59.47 22.81 20.11
C GLY A 656 -59.85 23.40 18.75
N ARG A 657 -60.23 24.69 18.73
CA ARG A 657 -60.52 25.45 17.51
C ARG A 657 -59.24 25.94 16.82
N HIS A 658 -59.26 25.97 15.48
CA HIS A 658 -58.14 26.39 14.62
C HIS A 658 -57.55 27.79 14.90
N GLU A 659 -58.34 28.71 15.46
CA GLU A 659 -57.94 30.10 15.73
C GLU A 659 -56.99 30.27 16.93
N ASN A 660 -56.69 29.20 17.67
CA ASN A 660 -55.80 29.26 18.82
C ASN A 660 -54.32 29.23 18.40
N ASP A 661 -53.56 30.23 18.82
CA ASP A 661 -52.09 30.20 18.76
C ASP A 661 -51.57 29.18 19.80
N PHE A 662 -50.88 28.15 19.32
CA PHE A 662 -50.18 27.21 20.19
C PHE A 662 -48.75 27.67 20.43
N GLY A 663 -48.28 27.48 21.66
CA GLY A 663 -46.91 27.76 22.06
C GLY A 663 -45.94 26.78 21.42
N TRP A 664 -45.41 25.86 22.22
CA TRP A 664 -44.54 24.78 21.74
C TRP A 664 -45.36 23.53 21.42
N PHE A 665 -45.01 22.81 20.35
CA PHE A 665 -45.64 21.54 19.95
C PHE A 665 -44.60 20.53 19.42
N PRO A 666 -44.81 19.21 19.58
CA PRO A 666 -43.91 18.19 19.05
C PRO A 666 -44.25 17.82 17.60
N CYS A 667 -43.23 17.71 16.74
CA CYS A 667 -43.29 16.93 15.51
C CYS A 667 -42.55 15.60 15.72
N VAL A 668 -43.13 14.47 15.30
CA VAL A 668 -42.59 13.14 15.56
C VAL A 668 -42.28 12.35 14.29
N LYS A 669 -41.32 11.43 14.36
CA LYS A 669 -41.04 10.45 13.31
C LYS A 669 -40.67 9.12 13.93
N GLN A 670 -41.41 8.06 13.60
CA GLN A 670 -41.02 6.72 13.98
C GLN A 670 -39.72 6.34 13.25
N VAL A 671 -38.72 5.90 14.01
CA VAL A 671 -37.50 5.33 13.45
C VAL A 671 -37.69 3.83 13.44
N TYR A 672 -37.63 3.25 12.24
CA TYR A 672 -37.35 1.84 12.11
C TYR A 672 -35.84 1.72 12.19
N ASP A 673 -35.30 1.34 13.35
CA ASP A 673 -33.94 0.80 13.40
C ASP A 673 -33.98 -0.46 12.54
N VAL A 674 -33.65 -0.33 11.25
CA VAL A 674 -33.45 -1.51 10.40
C VAL A 674 -32.15 -2.12 10.91
N PRO A 675 -32.18 -3.29 11.57
CA PRO A 675 -30.95 -3.97 11.93
C PRO A 675 -30.34 -4.40 10.60
N THR A 676 -29.37 -3.62 10.11
CA THR A 676 -28.61 -4.03 8.95
C THR A 676 -27.73 -5.17 9.40
N THR A 677 -28.03 -6.38 8.93
CA THR A 677 -27.21 -7.57 9.21
C THR A 677 -25.82 -7.32 8.65
N ASP A 678 -24.81 -7.39 9.51
CA ASP A 678 -23.41 -7.29 9.11
C ASP A 678 -23.10 -8.37 8.06
N PRO A 679 -22.51 -8.02 6.90
CA PRO A 679 -22.19 -9.00 5.87
C PRO A 679 -21.17 -10.03 6.38
N GLU A 680 -21.51 -11.31 6.27
CA GLU A 680 -20.62 -12.42 6.64
C GLU A 680 -19.55 -12.64 5.56
N MET A 681 -18.47 -11.87 5.62
CA MET A 681 -17.37 -11.92 4.65
C MET A 681 -16.44 -13.13 4.83
N PHE A 682 -16.20 -13.55 6.07
CA PHE A 682 -15.14 -14.48 6.43
C PHE A 682 -15.71 -15.84 6.82
N SER A 683 -15.10 -16.91 6.33
CA SER A 683 -15.48 -18.28 6.68
C SER A 683 -14.57 -18.87 7.75
N GLU A 684 -13.28 -18.48 7.75
CA GLU A 684 -12.26 -19.04 8.64
C GLU A 684 -11.13 -18.02 8.86
N TRP A 685 -10.57 -18.00 10.06
CA TRP A 685 -9.43 -17.17 10.42
C TRP A 685 -8.27 -18.06 10.85
N LEU A 686 -7.19 -18.05 10.05
CA LEU A 686 -6.11 -19.03 10.16
C LEU A 686 -4.87 -18.47 10.87
N TRP A 687 -4.70 -17.16 10.86
CA TRP A 687 -3.55 -16.50 11.47
C TRP A 687 -3.84 -15.03 11.80
N SER A 688 -3.25 -14.56 12.90
CA SER A 688 -3.25 -13.16 13.30
C SER A 688 -1.86 -12.70 13.69
N SER A 689 -1.55 -11.45 13.36
CA SER A 689 -0.40 -10.74 13.91
C SER A 689 -0.62 -10.21 15.33
N SER A 690 -1.87 -10.21 15.81
CA SER A 690 -2.28 -9.74 17.14
C SER A 690 -2.28 -10.88 18.16
N ASP A 691 -2.30 -10.53 19.44
CA ASP A 691 -2.26 -11.49 20.56
C ASP A 691 -3.64 -12.07 20.89
N VAL A 692 -4.24 -12.79 19.94
CA VAL A 692 -5.54 -13.45 20.13
C VAL A 692 -5.37 -14.93 20.45
N LYS A 693 -6.11 -15.40 21.45
CA LYS A 693 -6.01 -16.79 21.96
C LYS A 693 -6.82 -17.80 21.15
N ASP A 694 -7.94 -17.39 20.58
CA ASP A 694 -8.88 -18.25 19.86
C ASP A 694 -9.34 -17.56 18.58
N LEU A 695 -8.96 -18.13 17.44
CA LEU A 695 -9.28 -17.59 16.12
C LEU A 695 -10.66 -18.03 15.60
N THR A 696 -11.46 -18.76 16.40
CA THR A 696 -12.83 -19.14 16.01
C THR A 696 -13.83 -18.00 16.18
N HIS A 697 -13.47 -16.93 16.90
CA HIS A 697 -14.32 -15.76 17.13
C HIS A 697 -14.17 -14.73 16.00
N MET A 698 -15.04 -14.79 14.99
CA MET A 698 -15.00 -13.86 13.84
C MET A 698 -15.25 -12.40 14.23
N ASP A 699 -15.96 -12.13 15.31
CA ASP A 699 -16.16 -10.75 15.80
C ASP A 699 -14.83 -10.12 16.24
N ASP A 700 -13.90 -10.90 16.80
CA ASP A 700 -12.56 -10.42 17.15
C ASP A 700 -11.77 -10.02 15.89
N LEU A 701 -11.86 -10.80 14.81
CA LEU A 701 -11.28 -10.48 13.51
C LEU A 701 -11.87 -9.17 12.93
N LYS A 702 -13.20 -9.05 12.94
CA LYS A 702 -13.91 -7.85 12.44
C LYS A 702 -13.48 -6.61 13.22
N ILE A 703 -13.36 -6.70 14.54
CA ILE A 703 -12.89 -5.61 15.40
C ILE A 703 -11.43 -5.23 15.11
N GLN A 704 -10.53 -6.21 14.89
CA GLN A 704 -9.15 -5.90 14.52
C GLN A 704 -9.06 -5.13 13.21
N LEU A 705 -9.76 -5.60 12.17
CA LEU A 705 -9.77 -4.96 10.86
C LEU A 705 -10.38 -3.55 10.91
N ALA A 706 -11.47 -3.37 11.67
CA ALA A 706 -12.14 -2.08 11.83
C ALA A 706 -11.33 -1.06 12.64
N SER A 707 -10.52 -1.53 13.60
CA SER A 707 -9.72 -0.71 14.53
C SER A 707 -8.24 -0.57 14.13
N SER A 708 -7.84 -1.15 13.00
CA SER A 708 -6.42 -1.22 12.56
C SER A 708 -5.51 -1.92 13.57
N GLY A 709 -6.01 -2.96 14.23
CA GLY A 709 -5.30 -3.69 15.27
C GLY A 709 -5.15 -2.92 16.60
N PHE A 710 -5.83 -1.77 16.76
CA PHE A 710 -5.84 -1.08 18.06
C PHE A 710 -6.46 -1.97 19.13
N TYR A 711 -7.62 -2.56 18.83
CA TYR A 711 -8.21 -3.61 19.65
C TYR A 711 -7.83 -4.96 19.06
N GLY A 712 -7.30 -5.87 19.88
CA GLY A 712 -7.00 -7.24 19.47
C GLY A 712 -8.25 -8.12 19.39
N CYS A 713 -9.30 -7.77 20.12
CA CYS A 713 -10.50 -8.57 20.28
C CYS A 713 -11.68 -7.71 20.77
N GLU A 714 -12.89 -8.22 20.64
CA GLU A 714 -14.10 -7.61 21.18
C GLU A 714 -14.17 -7.80 22.70
N LYS A 715 -14.07 -9.07 23.15
CA LYS A 715 -14.40 -9.46 24.53
C LYS A 715 -13.20 -9.53 25.46
N LYS A 716 -13.44 -9.21 26.73
CA LYS A 716 -12.43 -9.33 27.78
C LYS A 716 -11.88 -10.76 27.86
N GLY A 717 -10.55 -10.89 27.90
CA GLY A 717 -9.87 -12.16 28.13
C GLY A 717 -9.47 -12.92 26.85
N HIS A 718 -9.98 -12.53 25.68
CA HIS A 718 -9.62 -13.10 24.37
C HIS A 718 -8.24 -12.61 23.89
N CYS A 719 -7.86 -11.39 24.27
CA CYS A 719 -6.58 -10.73 23.96
C CYS A 719 -6.16 -9.78 25.09
N SER A 720 -4.99 -9.14 24.98
CA SER A 720 -4.53 -8.15 25.99
C SER A 720 -5.27 -6.81 25.93
N ASN A 721 -5.70 -6.36 24.75
CA ASN A 721 -6.41 -5.09 24.58
C ASN A 721 -7.76 -5.28 23.88
N SER A 722 -8.82 -5.43 24.68
CA SER A 722 -10.18 -5.70 24.19
C SER A 722 -11.02 -4.43 24.05
N LEU A 723 -12.08 -4.48 23.25
CA LEU A 723 -13.04 -3.38 23.13
C LEU A 723 -13.83 -3.17 24.45
N GLU A 724 -14.22 -4.25 25.12
CA GLU A 724 -14.94 -4.21 26.41
C GLU A 724 -14.09 -3.65 27.56
N GLU A 725 -12.81 -4.01 27.60
CA GLU A 725 -11.84 -3.52 28.58
C GLU A 725 -10.57 -3.01 27.88
N PRO A 726 -10.59 -1.77 27.37
CA PRO A 726 -9.46 -1.14 26.71
C PRO A 726 -8.31 -0.88 27.69
N VAL A 727 -7.09 -1.15 27.24
CA VAL A 727 -5.86 -0.74 27.92
C VAL A 727 -5.55 0.71 27.54
N GLY A 728 -5.62 1.61 28.51
CA GLY A 728 -5.36 3.03 28.30
C GLY A 728 -6.57 3.79 27.72
N GLU A 729 -6.32 4.71 26.80
CA GLU A 729 -7.38 5.52 26.20
C GLU A 729 -8.21 4.71 25.21
N LYS A 730 -9.52 4.96 25.15
CA LYS A 730 -10.37 4.37 24.11
C LYS A 730 -9.91 4.84 22.72
N MET A 731 -10.14 4.00 21.71
CA MET A 731 -9.84 4.37 20.33
C MET A 731 -10.64 5.61 19.94
N ASN A 732 -9.94 6.59 19.39
CA ASN A 732 -10.57 7.77 18.87
C ASN A 732 -11.35 7.42 17.59
N THR A 733 -12.55 8.00 17.40
CA THR A 733 -13.43 7.71 16.24
C THR A 733 -12.80 8.03 14.89
N LYS A 734 -11.74 8.86 14.88
CA LYS A 734 -10.94 9.21 13.71
C LYS A 734 -9.68 8.33 13.58
N LEU A 735 -9.53 7.26 14.36
CA LEU A 735 -8.35 6.37 14.42
C LEU A 735 -7.04 7.10 14.77
N ASN A 736 -7.10 8.32 15.33
CA ASN A 736 -5.91 9.15 15.53
C ASN A 736 -4.86 8.49 16.43
N ASN A 737 -5.30 7.70 17.42
CA ASN A 737 -4.46 6.94 18.34
C ASN A 737 -4.31 5.46 17.94
N ALA A 738 -4.85 5.04 16.80
CA ALA A 738 -4.57 3.72 16.23
C ALA A 738 -3.19 3.72 15.55
N PRO A 739 -2.51 2.56 15.46
CA PRO A 739 -1.28 2.45 14.70
C PRO A 739 -1.55 2.66 13.18
N PRO A 740 -0.62 3.28 12.45
CA PRO A 740 -0.77 3.50 11.01
C PRO A 740 -0.50 2.24 10.18
N SER A 741 0.24 1.27 10.74
CA SER A 741 0.59 0.00 10.11
C SER A 741 -0.10 -1.15 10.84
N PHE A 742 -0.45 -2.20 10.10
CA PHE A 742 -1.05 -3.41 10.63
C PHE A 742 -0.52 -4.62 9.86
N LYS A 743 0.14 -5.55 10.56
CA LYS A 743 0.73 -6.77 9.97
C LYS A 743 -0.31 -7.80 9.57
N GLY A 744 -1.55 -7.63 10.02
CA GLY A 744 -2.67 -8.29 9.38
C GLY A 744 -3.16 -9.59 9.98
N ASN A 745 -4.02 -10.22 9.17
CA ASN A 745 -4.67 -11.50 9.41
C ASN A 745 -4.72 -12.31 8.12
N VAL A 746 -4.56 -13.63 8.21
CA VAL A 746 -4.81 -14.56 7.08
C VAL A 746 -6.16 -15.22 7.29
N VAL A 747 -7.03 -15.07 6.31
CA VAL A 747 -8.43 -15.48 6.39
C VAL A 747 -8.85 -16.20 5.12
N LYS A 748 -9.88 -17.04 5.26
CA LYS A 748 -10.63 -17.61 4.14
C LYS A 748 -11.95 -16.85 4.00
N MET A 749 -12.36 -16.61 2.77
CA MET A 749 -13.54 -15.81 2.45
C MET A 749 -14.75 -16.71 2.17
N ASN A 750 -15.96 -16.27 2.55
CA ASN A 750 -17.18 -16.95 2.13
C ASN A 750 -17.39 -16.81 0.60
N HIS A 751 -18.07 -17.76 -0.04
CA HIS A 751 -18.43 -17.63 -1.45
C HIS A 751 -19.31 -16.40 -1.70
N GLY A 752 -19.06 -15.64 -2.79
CA GLY A 752 -19.84 -14.45 -3.15
C GLY A 752 -19.00 -13.21 -3.45
N VAL A 753 -19.66 -12.05 -3.54
CA VAL A 753 -19.03 -10.75 -3.80
C VAL A 753 -19.00 -9.95 -2.51
N HIS A 754 -17.80 -9.69 -2.00
CA HIS A 754 -17.57 -8.96 -0.76
C HIS A 754 -16.96 -7.61 -1.05
N GLN A 755 -17.67 -6.55 -0.66
CA GLN A 755 -17.18 -5.18 -0.78
C GLN A 755 -16.88 -4.60 0.59
N PHE A 756 -15.77 -3.88 0.68
CA PHE A 756 -15.32 -3.25 1.91
C PHE A 756 -14.68 -1.90 1.63
N MET A 757 -14.58 -1.07 2.66
CA MET A 757 -14.02 0.26 2.56
C MET A 757 -13.21 0.64 3.79
N CYS A 758 -12.36 1.64 3.63
CA CYS A 758 -11.78 2.34 4.75
C CYS A 758 -12.67 3.51 5.15
N THR A 759 -13.16 3.53 6.41
CA THR A 759 -14.00 4.64 6.92
C THR A 759 -13.23 5.95 7.00
N ARG A 760 -11.90 5.86 7.11
CA ARG A 760 -11.03 7.02 7.26
C ARG A 760 -10.77 7.77 5.94
N ASN A 761 -10.71 7.04 4.84
CA ASN A 761 -10.26 7.54 3.54
C ASN A 761 -11.36 7.43 2.48
N ASN A 762 -12.58 7.78 2.87
CA ASN A 762 -13.71 7.89 1.96
C ASN A 762 -14.31 9.30 2.05
N ALA A 763 -14.23 10.09 0.96
CA ALA A 763 -14.77 11.44 0.88
C ALA A 763 -15.24 11.75 -0.55
N PHE A 764 -16.50 12.16 -0.68
CA PHE A 764 -17.21 12.38 -1.95
C PHE A 764 -16.46 13.22 -2.99
N THR A 765 -15.60 14.15 -2.57
CA THR A 765 -14.94 15.09 -3.48
C THR A 765 -13.80 14.49 -4.28
N ASN A 766 -13.15 13.42 -3.81
CA ASN A 766 -11.96 12.87 -4.47
C ASN A 766 -11.41 11.54 -3.90
N ARG A 767 -11.81 11.07 -2.70
CA ARG A 767 -11.17 9.92 -2.01
C ARG A 767 -12.11 8.72 -1.91
N HIS A 768 -11.66 7.54 -2.33
CA HIS A 768 -12.49 6.33 -2.43
C HIS A 768 -11.70 5.04 -2.17
N GLN A 769 -11.09 4.90 -0.99
CA GLN A 769 -10.38 3.67 -0.63
C GLN A 769 -11.36 2.52 -0.40
N LYS A 770 -11.56 1.69 -1.43
CA LYS A 770 -12.52 0.57 -1.44
C LYS A 770 -11.96 -0.66 -2.13
N GLY A 771 -12.36 -1.82 -1.66
CA GLY A 771 -11.93 -3.11 -2.18
C GLY A 771 -13.12 -4.00 -2.52
N THR A 772 -12.95 -4.86 -3.51
CA THR A 772 -13.89 -5.93 -3.85
C THR A 772 -13.15 -7.26 -3.94
N ILE A 773 -13.68 -8.28 -3.28
CA ILE A 773 -13.23 -9.67 -3.40
C ILE A 773 -14.39 -10.49 -3.97
N ILE A 774 -14.15 -11.17 -5.08
CA ILE A 774 -15.10 -12.08 -5.71
C ILE A 774 -14.60 -13.49 -5.45
N VAL A 775 -15.42 -14.32 -4.82
CA VAL A 775 -15.08 -15.69 -4.42
C VAL A 775 -15.96 -16.66 -5.19
N HIS A 776 -15.33 -17.57 -5.93
CA HIS A 776 -15.95 -18.57 -6.80
C HIS A 776 -16.16 -19.95 -6.16
#